data_AF-A0A2N5X7W1-F1
#
_entry.id   AF-A0A2N5X7W1-F1
#
_cell.length_a   1.000
_cell.length_b   1.000
_cell.length_c   1.000
_cell.angle_alpha   90.00
_cell.angle_beta   90.00
_cell.angle_gamma   90.00
#
_symmetry.space_group_name_H-M   'P 1'
#
loop_
_entity.id
_entity.type
_entity.pdbx_description
1 polymer ?
#
loop_
_entity_poly.entity_id
_entity_poly.type
_entity_poly.pdbx_seq_one_letter_code
_entity_poly.pdbx_strand_id
1 'polypeptide(L)'
;MSLSVRALLASTLIVGFAPGLVTAAFAQSLTHDAIRTLQAEARNGQSGTTTVNKHVTNISTGDWLRFDNVNLGAGFDSVTLRYSKSTAAAAGYELRLDSPTGPVLAEGPLEQTDGPTNYKSKRLAADSRSGTQSLFLRFTGPVDRVNWAQLGRAQRLIYQAEGADVFGGTVVSNRVVISDSPNEYIAFTNDRRGQGFKRLRVRYARGVTGDAGMDVHFGSLNTPAVASIPLPSTGSFETFRVRGVNFNETLTAGRSDVFFKFRGDGDVDVDWVDMRRQPLTTELFPGNRSAASNMNFFFGPGGGGSSAGVDGNPAWLRFNNVSLSYNPEITVSYARGSSLPMTMEVRNGGPNGKLYGTVNLPNTGSYDNYTDATVKLTNDPQGFRNIVLVFKGYGGTNLQSFEINRLSEGDGGVPMLGEVDLDHLLVDQFGYKPGMTKVAVIRDGITGFGSSTAENYVPGRTLQVINAATGRQVFSGNRTVRNGGGEQAFSGDRAWWFNFSQVNTPGEYYIYDAENDARSATFEIGDDVYDEVLKTAFRTFLYQRSGFDKSTVETSPWADTASHLGPNQDQDARFWNTSQSANRKDLRGGWYDAGDLNKYTNWTANYILCMLHAYRDTPDVWGDDFDMPNSGNGISDMLDEIRWGVESLVRHQQSNGSVISVLESSDDNSPPSSNTGQSRYGPPTTSATLSAAAAFAFASKVFDDAGVFPTLASDLEQRAIDAYSWAQRNPAVKFCNESNGVAAGEQEDGFSGNCGNNDLSYQQQRRRIAAIYLYDLTRIASYQNYISNNWRNAKFNAGFVQPDVSDEQTAFMYYTSISGGNRGLKNSIRTALDNAFSFGFGNYDTGWATGDDIYRAYMVNDYANDPDQLGFVGFGSNRAVSHRGVMYQQMNTFGLGPNNAEENKRSASGYLHYIHGVNPFGLVYLSNMDTFGAERSADEFYHTWFNDGTDFDNARTSLFGPAPGFLLGGPNPNYAAAKKQAAGLAGQPPLKVFRQSNQRISQSGVDLTPWELNENSNGYQIAYLRLLASIADD
;
A
#
# COMPACT_ATOMS: atom_id res chain seq x y z
N MET A 1 58.37 -2.78 -20.24
CA MET A 1 58.14 -3.53 -21.50
C MET A 1 56.66 -3.34 -21.86
N SER A 2 56.23 -2.32 -22.63
CA SER A 2 56.35 -2.11 -24.10
C SER A 2 55.81 -3.32 -24.87
N LEU A 3 54.88 -3.31 -25.84
CA LEU A 3 54.27 -2.40 -26.83
C LEU A 3 52.81 -2.92 -27.05
N SER A 4 51.71 -2.22 -27.34
CA SER A 4 51.30 -1.25 -28.39
C SER A 4 51.13 -1.79 -29.84
N VAL A 5 49.97 -1.40 -30.43
CA VAL A 5 49.59 -1.25 -31.88
C VAL A 5 49.03 -2.50 -32.59
N ARG A 6 47.73 -2.61 -32.98
CA ARG A 6 46.84 -1.91 -33.96
C ARG A 6 47.06 -2.24 -35.46
N ALA A 7 45.92 -2.35 -36.16
CA ALA A 7 45.66 -2.20 -37.62
C ALA A 7 45.86 -3.47 -38.48
N LEU A 8 45.10 -3.78 -39.54
CA LEU A 8 43.93 -3.22 -40.25
C LEU A 8 43.51 -4.29 -41.28
N LEU A 9 42.23 -4.40 -41.63
CA LEU A 9 41.79 -4.45 -43.04
C LEU A 9 40.26 -4.32 -43.13
N ALA A 10 39.86 -3.17 -43.67
CA ALA A 10 38.51 -2.78 -44.03
C ALA A 10 38.30 -2.98 -45.53
N SER A 11 37.05 -3.27 -45.93
CA SER A 11 36.51 -3.08 -47.28
C SER A 11 35.00 -2.86 -47.14
N THR A 12 34.56 -1.66 -46.78
CA THR A 12 33.96 -0.63 -47.66
C THR A 12 32.69 -1.08 -48.40
N LEU A 13 31.52 -0.80 -47.82
CA LEU A 13 30.34 -0.37 -48.57
C LEU A 13 29.78 0.87 -47.87
N ILE A 14 30.06 2.04 -48.44
CA ILE A 14 29.58 3.34 -47.97
C ILE A 14 28.23 3.59 -48.65
N VAL A 15 27.15 3.57 -47.87
CA VAL A 15 25.92 4.29 -48.19
C VAL A 15 25.75 5.32 -47.08
N GLY A 16 26.02 6.58 -47.41
CA GLY A 16 25.92 7.69 -46.47
C GLY A 16 24.48 8.00 -46.13
N PHE A 17 24.12 7.87 -44.84
CA PHE A 17 22.95 8.52 -44.27
C PHE A 17 23.41 9.73 -43.46
N ALA A 18 22.95 10.91 -43.86
CA ALA A 18 23.14 12.14 -43.11
C ALA A 18 22.36 12.09 -41.79
N PRO A 19 22.98 12.36 -40.62
CA PRO A 19 22.28 12.48 -39.36
C PRO A 19 21.66 13.88 -39.31
N GLY A 20 20.36 13.99 -39.60
CA GLY A 20 19.68 15.28 -39.51
C GLY A 20 18.34 15.39 -40.22
N LEU A 21 17.94 14.41 -41.04
CA LEU A 21 16.67 14.46 -41.79
C LEU A 21 15.67 13.34 -41.43
N VAL A 22 16.05 12.36 -40.60
CA VAL A 22 15.17 11.25 -40.22
C VAL A 22 14.40 11.52 -38.90
N THR A 23 14.92 12.37 -38.02
CA THR A 23 14.29 12.69 -36.72
C THR A 23 13.09 13.64 -36.83
N ALA A 24 13.03 14.50 -37.85
CA ALA A 24 11.90 15.42 -38.04
C ALA A 24 10.68 14.76 -38.72
N ALA A 25 10.90 13.74 -39.56
CA ALA A 25 9.81 13.03 -40.24
C ALA A 25 9.18 11.92 -39.37
N PHE A 26 9.95 11.29 -38.47
CA PHE A 26 9.43 10.30 -37.52
C PHE A 26 8.63 10.92 -36.36
N ALA A 27 8.89 12.17 -36.01
CA ALA A 27 8.17 12.88 -34.95
C ALA A 27 6.75 13.34 -35.35
N GLN A 28 6.44 13.39 -36.65
CA GLN A 28 5.13 13.82 -37.14
C GLN A 28 4.12 12.69 -37.34
N SER A 29 4.51 11.41 -37.28
CA SER A 29 3.59 10.29 -37.48
C SER A 29 3.06 9.64 -36.19
N LEU A 30 3.34 10.21 -35.02
CA LEU A 30 2.89 9.71 -33.71
C LEU A 30 1.87 10.64 -33.03
N THR A 31 1.13 11.44 -33.78
CA THR A 31 0.27 12.48 -33.19
C THR A 31 -1.17 11.98 -32.90
N HIS A 32 -1.41 11.73 -31.61
CA HIS A 32 -2.66 11.85 -30.84
C HIS A 32 -3.88 11.02 -31.28
N ASP A 33 -4.11 9.89 -30.58
CA ASP A 33 -5.39 9.16 -30.53
C ASP A 33 -6.34 9.81 -29.49
N ALA A 34 -6.60 11.12 -29.65
CA ALA A 34 -7.41 11.91 -28.72
C ALA A 34 -8.92 11.80 -29.01
N ILE A 35 -9.73 11.79 -27.95
CA ILE A 35 -11.15 12.14 -28.02
C ILE A 35 -11.22 13.63 -28.39
N ARG A 36 -11.85 13.95 -29.53
CA ARG A 36 -11.92 15.33 -30.05
C ARG A 36 -13.31 15.90 -29.89
N THR A 37 -13.46 16.88 -29.01
CA THR A 37 -14.71 17.61 -28.86
C THR A 37 -14.79 18.77 -29.84
N LEU A 38 -15.83 18.78 -30.66
CA LEU A 38 -16.22 19.87 -31.55
C LEU A 38 -17.36 20.65 -30.87
N GLN A 39 -17.00 21.76 -30.22
CA GLN A 39 -18.00 22.64 -29.59
C GLN A 39 -18.86 23.28 -30.69
N ALA A 40 -20.18 23.16 -30.60
CA ALA A 40 -21.10 23.62 -31.64
C ALA A 40 -21.04 25.15 -31.79
N GLU A 41 -20.83 25.88 -30.70
CA GLU A 41 -20.61 27.32 -30.70
C GLU A 41 -19.26 27.73 -31.32
N ALA A 42 -18.27 26.85 -31.34
CA ALA A 42 -16.93 27.08 -31.91
C ALA A 42 -16.79 26.63 -33.38
N ARG A 43 -17.91 26.34 -34.06
CA ARG A 43 -17.95 26.00 -35.49
C ARG A 43 -17.32 27.10 -36.36
N ASN A 44 -16.71 26.70 -37.47
CA ASN A 44 -16.13 27.60 -38.47
C ASN A 44 -17.17 28.12 -39.49
N GLY A 45 -18.31 27.43 -39.60
CA GLY A 45 -19.43 27.85 -40.45
C GLY A 45 -20.74 27.19 -40.04
N GLN A 46 -21.86 27.72 -40.53
CA GLN A 46 -23.19 27.16 -40.30
C GLN A 46 -24.17 27.52 -41.42
N SER A 47 -25.27 26.76 -41.52
CA SER A 47 -26.43 27.08 -42.35
C SER A 47 -27.72 26.80 -41.58
N GLY A 48 -28.65 27.76 -41.59
CA GLY A 48 -29.99 27.65 -41.02
C GLY A 48 -30.09 27.80 -39.49
N THR A 49 -28.97 27.73 -38.76
CA THR A 49 -28.93 27.79 -37.29
C THR A 49 -28.55 29.17 -36.73
N THR A 50 -28.88 29.43 -35.46
CA THR A 50 -28.53 30.68 -34.74
C THR A 50 -27.76 30.35 -33.45
N THR A 51 -26.93 31.26 -32.93
CA THR A 51 -26.33 31.10 -31.59
C THR A 51 -26.91 32.08 -30.60
N VAL A 52 -27.42 31.58 -29.48
CA VAL A 52 -27.94 32.37 -28.36
C VAL A 52 -27.33 31.83 -27.07
N ASN A 53 -26.71 32.71 -26.26
CA ASN A 53 -26.08 32.36 -24.98
C ASN A 53 -25.13 31.14 -25.07
N LYS A 54 -24.21 31.16 -26.04
CA LYS A 54 -23.24 30.07 -26.33
C LYS A 54 -23.86 28.71 -26.70
N HIS A 55 -25.12 28.67 -27.12
CA HIS A 55 -25.75 27.44 -27.65
C HIS A 55 -26.19 27.63 -29.09
N VAL A 56 -26.01 26.60 -29.92
CA VAL A 56 -26.58 26.57 -31.28
C VAL A 56 -28.04 26.16 -31.19
N THR A 57 -28.94 26.97 -31.73
CA THR A 57 -30.40 26.84 -31.64
C THR A 57 -31.06 27.09 -33.00
N ASN A 58 -32.39 27.03 -33.04
CA ASN A 58 -33.22 27.23 -34.25
C ASN A 58 -32.86 26.24 -35.37
N ILE A 59 -32.61 24.98 -34.99
CA ILE A 59 -32.11 23.94 -35.88
C ILE A 59 -33.29 23.20 -36.49
N SER A 60 -33.30 23.09 -37.82
CA SER A 60 -34.33 22.42 -38.63
C SER A 60 -33.71 21.37 -39.58
N THR A 61 -34.55 20.65 -40.32
CA THR A 61 -34.11 19.67 -41.31
C THR A 61 -33.24 20.31 -42.38
N GLY A 62 -32.04 19.75 -42.60
CA GLY A 62 -31.10 20.18 -43.62
C GLY A 62 -30.04 21.17 -43.12
N ASP A 63 -30.21 21.71 -41.92
CA ASP A 63 -29.26 22.63 -41.29
C ASP A 63 -27.96 21.93 -40.92
N TRP A 64 -26.86 22.67 -40.85
CA TRP A 64 -25.55 22.09 -40.56
C TRP A 64 -24.57 23.05 -39.90
N LEU A 65 -23.58 22.47 -39.21
CA LEU A 65 -22.41 23.15 -38.66
C LEU A 65 -21.14 22.61 -39.34
N ARG A 66 -20.22 23.50 -39.71
CA ARG A 66 -18.94 23.17 -40.36
C ARG A 66 -17.79 23.38 -39.40
N PHE A 67 -16.88 22.43 -39.38
CA PHE A 67 -15.61 22.46 -38.66
C PHE A 67 -14.48 22.29 -39.68
N ASP A 68 -13.61 23.28 -39.79
CA ASP A 68 -12.50 23.30 -40.75
C ASP A 68 -11.22 22.77 -40.11
N ASN A 69 -10.38 22.12 -40.91
CA ASN A 69 -9.05 21.65 -40.51
C ASN A 69 -9.04 20.82 -39.22
N VAL A 70 -10.04 19.97 -39.04
CA VAL A 70 -10.13 19.07 -37.91
C VAL A 70 -9.04 18.01 -38.05
N ASN A 71 -8.01 18.08 -37.23
CA ASN A 71 -6.96 17.07 -37.20
C ASN A 71 -7.48 15.78 -36.53
N LEU A 72 -7.79 14.76 -37.32
CA LEU A 72 -8.33 13.49 -36.84
C LEU A 72 -7.25 12.50 -36.40
N GLY A 73 -5.96 12.85 -36.49
CA GLY A 73 -4.86 11.96 -36.13
C GLY A 73 -4.95 10.66 -36.91
N ALA A 74 -4.87 9.52 -36.21
CA ALA A 74 -5.05 8.21 -36.80
C ALA A 74 -6.51 7.88 -37.18
N GLY A 75 -7.49 8.65 -36.67
CA GLY A 75 -8.92 8.64 -37.03
C GLY A 75 -9.85 8.51 -35.82
N PHE A 76 -11.14 8.25 -36.03
CA PHE A 76 -12.15 8.05 -34.96
C PHE A 76 -13.11 6.90 -35.32
N ASP A 77 -13.84 6.30 -34.37
CA ASP A 77 -14.81 5.23 -34.67
C ASP A 77 -16.18 5.45 -34.01
N SER A 78 -16.37 6.57 -33.33
CA SER A 78 -17.64 6.98 -32.76
C SER A 78 -17.78 8.49 -32.70
N VAL A 79 -19.03 8.95 -32.71
CA VAL A 79 -19.42 10.35 -32.56
C VAL A 79 -20.50 10.41 -31.48
N THR A 80 -20.30 11.24 -30.48
CA THR A 80 -21.31 11.53 -29.45
C THR A 80 -21.82 12.94 -29.61
N LEU A 81 -23.12 13.10 -29.85
CA LEU A 81 -23.75 14.42 -29.92
C LEU A 81 -24.45 14.74 -28.60
N ARG A 82 -24.17 15.91 -28.02
CA ARG A 82 -24.89 16.48 -26.87
C ARG A 82 -25.93 17.49 -27.36
N TYR A 83 -27.20 17.21 -27.11
CA TYR A 83 -28.33 17.97 -27.67
C TYR A 83 -29.53 18.05 -26.71
N SER A 84 -30.42 19.02 -26.93
CA SER A 84 -31.77 19.08 -26.36
C SER A 84 -32.81 19.13 -27.47
N LYS A 85 -33.93 18.44 -27.27
CA LYS A 85 -35.03 18.25 -28.22
C LYS A 85 -36.33 17.97 -27.48
N SER A 86 -37.05 19.01 -27.11
CA SER A 86 -38.36 18.97 -26.44
C SER A 86 -39.49 18.52 -27.35
N THR A 87 -39.35 18.70 -28.67
CA THR A 87 -40.34 18.25 -29.65
C THR A 87 -40.33 16.73 -29.83
N ALA A 88 -41.51 16.14 -30.00
CA ALA A 88 -41.68 14.73 -30.36
C ALA A 88 -41.41 14.45 -31.85
N ALA A 89 -41.25 15.49 -32.69
CA ALA A 89 -40.97 15.33 -34.12
C ALA A 89 -39.70 14.50 -34.38
N ALA A 90 -39.68 13.69 -35.44
CA ALA A 90 -38.52 12.90 -35.79
C ALA A 90 -37.33 13.82 -36.14
N ALA A 91 -36.18 13.58 -35.51
CA ALA A 91 -34.94 14.26 -35.82
C ALA A 91 -33.76 13.31 -35.64
N GLY A 92 -32.67 13.61 -36.31
CA GLY A 92 -31.42 12.88 -36.29
C GLY A 92 -30.26 13.81 -36.64
N TYR A 93 -29.06 13.27 -36.64
CA TYR A 93 -27.91 13.97 -37.19
C TYR A 93 -27.04 13.04 -38.04
N GLU A 94 -26.26 13.66 -38.91
CA GLU A 94 -25.28 13.05 -39.79
C GLU A 94 -23.94 13.77 -39.57
N LEU A 95 -22.87 13.04 -39.31
CA LEU A 95 -21.51 13.57 -39.47
C LEU A 95 -21.04 13.26 -40.88
N ARG A 96 -20.66 14.27 -41.65
CA ARG A 96 -20.25 14.16 -43.06
C ARG A 96 -18.84 14.71 -43.29
N LEU A 97 -18.16 14.13 -44.27
CA LEU A 97 -16.81 14.51 -44.69
C LEU A 97 -16.85 15.58 -45.79
N ASP A 98 -16.02 16.61 -45.66
CA ASP A 98 -15.69 17.68 -46.63
C ASP A 98 -16.84 18.61 -47.07
N SER A 99 -18.08 18.16 -47.09
CA SER A 99 -19.23 18.99 -47.46
C SER A 99 -20.55 18.52 -46.82
N PRO A 100 -21.62 19.36 -46.80
CA PRO A 100 -22.93 18.96 -46.28
C PRO A 100 -23.60 17.81 -47.05
N THR A 101 -23.13 17.50 -48.25
CA THR A 101 -23.62 16.39 -49.11
C THR A 101 -22.56 15.31 -49.31
N GLY A 102 -21.40 15.43 -48.66
CA GLY A 102 -20.30 14.47 -48.76
C GLY A 102 -20.59 13.15 -48.05
N PRO A 103 -19.63 12.20 -48.08
CA PRO A 103 -19.78 10.88 -47.47
C PRO A 103 -20.21 10.97 -45.99
N VAL A 104 -21.21 10.17 -45.62
CA VAL A 104 -21.66 10.04 -44.23
C VAL A 104 -20.66 9.19 -43.46
N LEU A 105 -20.14 9.74 -42.37
CA LEU A 105 -19.26 9.05 -41.43
C LEU A 105 -20.06 8.47 -40.25
N ALA A 106 -21.09 9.18 -39.77
CA ALA A 106 -22.00 8.68 -38.73
C ALA A 106 -23.41 9.20 -38.97
N GLU A 107 -24.45 8.41 -38.68
CA GLU A 107 -25.85 8.85 -38.78
C GLU A 107 -26.74 8.10 -37.80
N GLY A 108 -27.76 8.77 -37.27
CA GLY A 108 -28.69 8.14 -36.35
C GLY A 108 -29.76 9.07 -35.76
N PRO A 109 -30.81 8.50 -35.16
CA PRO A 109 -31.92 9.25 -34.59
C PRO A 109 -31.57 9.91 -33.25
N LEU A 110 -32.25 11.02 -32.96
CA LEU A 110 -32.21 11.74 -31.70
C LEU A 110 -33.55 11.56 -30.94
N GLU A 111 -33.44 11.21 -29.67
CA GLU A 111 -34.56 10.96 -28.76
C GLU A 111 -35.10 12.28 -28.19
N GLN A 112 -36.37 12.29 -27.77
CA GLN A 112 -36.93 13.46 -27.08
C GLN A 112 -36.25 13.66 -25.72
N THR A 113 -35.98 14.92 -25.36
CA THR A 113 -35.50 15.35 -24.05
C THR A 113 -36.62 16.01 -23.26
N ASP A 114 -36.49 16.05 -21.93
CA ASP A 114 -37.53 16.55 -21.02
C ASP A 114 -37.60 18.08 -20.97
N GLY A 115 -37.39 18.75 -22.10
CA GLY A 115 -37.42 20.21 -22.21
C GLY A 115 -36.28 20.79 -23.07
N PRO A 116 -36.41 22.05 -23.51
CA PRO A 116 -35.51 22.67 -24.49
C PRO A 116 -34.11 23.00 -23.94
N THR A 117 -33.92 22.90 -22.62
CA THR A 117 -32.62 23.10 -21.94
C THR A 117 -32.07 21.82 -21.30
N ASN A 118 -32.82 20.71 -21.37
CA ASN A 118 -32.42 19.44 -20.80
C ASN A 118 -31.69 18.63 -21.86
N TYR A 119 -30.41 18.35 -21.62
CA TYR A 119 -29.55 17.73 -22.62
C TYR A 119 -29.45 16.21 -22.46
N LYS A 120 -29.50 15.49 -23.58
CA LYS A 120 -29.10 14.08 -23.73
C LYS A 120 -27.83 13.98 -24.58
N SER A 121 -27.12 12.87 -24.44
CA SER A 121 -25.96 12.54 -25.28
C SER A 121 -26.29 11.29 -26.09
N LYS A 122 -26.17 11.34 -27.42
CA LYS A 122 -26.36 10.18 -28.29
C LYS A 122 -25.03 9.83 -28.97
N ARG A 123 -24.46 8.69 -28.59
CA ARG A 123 -23.29 8.11 -29.24
C ARG A 123 -23.72 7.24 -30.42
N LEU A 124 -23.03 7.41 -31.54
CA LEU A 124 -23.19 6.64 -32.76
C LEU A 124 -21.82 6.12 -33.18
N ALA A 125 -21.77 4.93 -33.77
CA ALA A 125 -20.55 4.41 -34.37
C ALA A 125 -20.29 5.09 -35.73
N ALA A 126 -19.02 5.27 -36.07
CA ALA A 126 -18.59 6.09 -37.20
C ALA A 126 -17.53 5.42 -38.08
N ASP A 127 -17.62 5.68 -39.39
CA ASP A 127 -16.63 5.24 -40.37
C ASP A 127 -15.37 6.12 -40.25
N SER A 128 -14.26 5.49 -39.88
CA SER A 128 -13.03 6.20 -39.51
C SER A 128 -12.37 6.93 -40.69
N ARG A 129 -11.90 8.15 -40.44
CA ARG A 129 -11.06 8.94 -41.36
C ARG A 129 -9.89 9.53 -40.58
N SER A 130 -8.69 9.45 -41.13
CA SER A 130 -7.46 9.98 -40.55
C SER A 130 -7.01 11.29 -41.23
N GLY A 131 -6.02 11.94 -40.63
CA GLY A 131 -5.46 13.20 -41.12
C GLY A 131 -6.35 14.41 -40.85
N THR A 132 -5.97 15.54 -41.43
CA THR A 132 -6.71 16.81 -41.28
C THR A 132 -7.84 16.87 -42.30
N GLN A 133 -9.08 17.01 -41.84
CA GLN A 133 -10.29 16.98 -42.67
C GLN A 133 -11.25 18.12 -42.30
N SER A 134 -12.15 18.49 -43.23
CA SER A 134 -13.31 19.31 -42.87
C SER A 134 -14.51 18.41 -42.54
N LEU A 135 -15.21 18.72 -41.45
CA LEU A 135 -16.36 17.93 -40.98
C LEU A 135 -17.63 18.76 -40.94
N PHE A 136 -18.75 18.13 -41.27
CA PHE A 136 -20.07 18.74 -41.28
C PHE A 136 -21.02 17.95 -40.38
N LEU A 137 -21.59 18.61 -39.38
CA LEU A 137 -22.66 18.06 -38.56
C LEU A 137 -24.00 18.55 -39.13
N ARG A 138 -24.73 17.68 -39.83
CA ARG A 138 -25.99 18.00 -40.50
C ARG A 138 -27.18 17.39 -39.75
N PHE A 139 -28.28 18.13 -39.63
CA PHE A 139 -29.47 17.69 -38.90
C PHE A 139 -30.58 17.25 -39.84
N THR A 140 -31.29 16.18 -39.48
CA THR A 140 -32.39 15.63 -40.31
C THR A 140 -33.77 16.01 -39.80
N GLY A 141 -33.86 16.74 -38.69
CA GLY A 141 -35.10 17.22 -38.08
C GLY A 141 -34.86 18.31 -37.03
N PRO A 142 -35.93 18.83 -36.42
CA PRO A 142 -35.83 19.94 -35.48
C PRO A 142 -35.15 19.55 -34.16
N VAL A 143 -34.19 20.37 -33.71
CA VAL A 143 -33.43 20.23 -32.46
C VAL A 143 -33.40 21.59 -31.75
N ASP A 144 -33.65 21.62 -30.43
CA ASP A 144 -33.73 22.90 -29.70
C ASP A 144 -32.34 23.49 -29.49
N ARG A 145 -31.40 22.69 -28.96
CA ARG A 145 -30.02 23.11 -28.74
C ARG A 145 -29.04 22.00 -29.06
N VAL A 146 -27.89 22.39 -29.58
CA VAL A 146 -26.72 21.52 -29.69
C VAL A 146 -25.57 22.17 -28.94
N ASN A 147 -24.91 21.36 -28.11
CA ASN A 147 -23.78 21.80 -27.30
C ASN A 147 -22.47 21.39 -27.99
N TRP A 148 -22.24 20.09 -28.20
CA TRP A 148 -21.03 19.61 -28.85
C TRP A 148 -21.24 18.28 -29.55
N ALA A 149 -20.35 17.99 -30.51
CA ALA A 149 -20.15 16.67 -31.08
C ALA A 149 -18.74 16.19 -30.70
N GLN A 150 -18.60 15.00 -30.13
CA GLN A 150 -17.33 14.46 -29.68
C GLN A 150 -16.97 13.24 -30.51
N LEU A 151 -15.84 13.30 -31.21
CA LEU A 151 -15.26 12.20 -31.96
C LEU A 151 -14.43 11.35 -30.98
N GLY A 152 -14.66 10.05 -30.94
CA GLY A 152 -13.93 9.15 -30.04
C GLY A 152 -13.48 7.88 -30.76
N ARG A 153 -12.41 7.27 -30.25
CA ARG A 153 -12.01 5.89 -30.56
C ARG A 153 -12.38 4.96 -29.42
N ALA A 154 -13.04 3.85 -29.72
CA ALA A 154 -13.36 2.81 -28.76
C ALA A 154 -12.10 1.99 -28.46
N GLN A 155 -11.48 2.26 -27.31
CA GLN A 155 -10.40 1.43 -26.76
C GLN A 155 -10.89 0.07 -26.27
N ARG A 156 -12.19 0.01 -26.00
CA ARG A 156 -12.93 -1.11 -25.46
C ARG A 156 -14.28 -1.19 -26.17
N LEU A 157 -14.65 -2.37 -26.64
CA LEU A 157 -15.97 -2.65 -27.20
C LEU A 157 -16.59 -3.80 -26.41
N ILE A 158 -17.67 -3.53 -25.71
CA ILE A 158 -18.37 -4.53 -24.88
C ILE A 158 -19.66 -4.91 -25.61
N TYR A 159 -19.77 -6.19 -25.91
CA TYR A 159 -20.98 -6.85 -26.38
C TYR A 159 -21.64 -7.50 -25.17
N GLN A 160 -22.75 -6.90 -24.71
CA GLN A 160 -23.61 -7.54 -23.73
C GLN A 160 -24.28 -8.72 -24.41
N ALA A 161 -24.09 -9.93 -23.91
CA ALA A 161 -24.48 -11.14 -24.60
C ALA A 161 -26.01 -11.19 -24.83
N GLU A 162 -26.79 -10.70 -23.86
CA GLU A 162 -28.25 -10.60 -23.98
C GLU A 162 -28.72 -9.58 -25.02
N GLY A 163 -27.81 -8.70 -25.48
CA GLY A 163 -28.06 -7.67 -26.48
C GLY A 163 -27.75 -8.09 -27.92
N ALA A 164 -27.50 -9.37 -28.20
CA ALA A 164 -27.23 -9.85 -29.56
C ALA A 164 -28.43 -9.66 -30.50
N ASP A 165 -28.17 -9.38 -31.77
CA ASP A 165 -29.20 -9.23 -32.80
C ASP A 165 -29.74 -10.59 -33.29
N VAL A 166 -28.92 -11.64 -33.20
CA VAL A 166 -29.25 -13.00 -33.63
C VAL A 166 -28.80 -13.99 -32.58
N PHE A 167 -29.69 -14.92 -32.21
CA PHE A 167 -29.43 -16.05 -31.34
C PHE A 167 -29.61 -17.35 -32.14
N GLY A 168 -28.55 -18.12 -32.30
CA GLY A 168 -28.56 -19.41 -32.95
C GLY A 168 -28.52 -20.54 -31.93
N GLY A 169 -29.68 -21.06 -31.54
CA GLY A 169 -29.82 -22.17 -30.58
C GLY A 169 -29.82 -21.77 -29.10
N THR A 170 -29.12 -20.70 -28.74
CA THR A 170 -28.97 -20.22 -27.35
C THR A 170 -30.26 -19.69 -26.71
N VAL A 171 -30.33 -19.73 -25.37
CA VAL A 171 -31.42 -19.17 -24.56
C VAL A 171 -30.95 -17.94 -23.78
N VAL A 172 -31.78 -16.90 -23.64
CA VAL A 172 -31.48 -15.74 -22.78
C VAL A 172 -32.26 -15.85 -21.47
N SER A 173 -31.56 -15.75 -20.34
CA SER A 173 -32.17 -15.75 -19.00
C SER A 173 -31.37 -14.84 -18.07
N ASN A 174 -32.06 -14.08 -17.20
CA ASN A 174 -31.43 -13.22 -16.19
C ASN A 174 -30.26 -12.33 -16.70
N ARG A 175 -30.39 -11.80 -17.93
CA ARG A 175 -29.39 -10.97 -18.62
C ARG A 175 -28.11 -11.69 -19.06
N VAL A 176 -28.10 -13.02 -19.11
CA VAL A 176 -27.02 -13.80 -19.71
C VAL A 176 -27.52 -14.67 -20.86
N VAL A 177 -26.59 -15.09 -21.72
CA VAL A 177 -26.82 -16.07 -22.79
C VAL A 177 -26.36 -17.43 -22.33
N ILE A 178 -27.28 -18.39 -22.34
CA ILE A 178 -27.06 -19.78 -22.00
C ILE A 178 -26.89 -20.55 -23.31
N SER A 179 -25.78 -21.27 -23.44
CA SER A 179 -25.53 -22.21 -24.53
C SER A 179 -25.36 -23.62 -23.99
N ASP A 180 -26.18 -24.57 -24.42
CA ASP A 180 -26.14 -25.98 -23.97
C ASP A 180 -25.51 -26.94 -24.99
N SER A 181 -25.23 -26.46 -26.21
CA SER A 181 -24.83 -27.29 -27.34
C SER A 181 -23.65 -26.72 -28.12
N PRO A 182 -22.69 -27.56 -28.57
CA PRO A 182 -21.66 -27.13 -29.52
C PRO A 182 -22.33 -26.73 -30.84
N ASN A 183 -21.92 -25.60 -31.40
CA ASN A 183 -22.46 -24.93 -32.61
C ASN A 183 -23.52 -23.85 -32.39
N GLU A 184 -23.94 -23.61 -31.17
CA GLU A 184 -24.75 -22.44 -30.88
C GLU A 184 -23.92 -21.16 -31.00
N TYR A 185 -24.58 -20.04 -31.23
CA TYR A 185 -23.89 -18.76 -31.38
C TYR A 185 -24.80 -17.58 -31.06
N ILE A 186 -24.15 -16.46 -30.73
CA ILE A 186 -24.78 -15.15 -30.77
C ILE A 186 -24.09 -14.28 -31.81
N ALA A 187 -24.86 -13.39 -32.46
CA ALA A 187 -24.31 -12.48 -33.44
C ALA A 187 -24.80 -11.06 -33.29
N PHE A 188 -23.90 -10.11 -33.57
CA PHE A 188 -24.17 -8.69 -33.66
C PHE A 188 -24.03 -8.28 -35.11
N THR A 189 -25.10 -7.77 -35.69
CA THR A 189 -25.22 -7.48 -37.12
C THR A 189 -24.84 -6.04 -37.42
N ASN A 190 -24.26 -5.82 -38.61
CA ASN A 190 -23.85 -4.49 -39.07
C ASN A 190 -22.94 -3.76 -38.06
N ASP A 191 -22.13 -4.53 -37.32
CA ASP A 191 -21.26 -4.01 -36.27
C ASP A 191 -20.19 -3.09 -36.88
N ARG A 192 -20.19 -1.83 -36.44
CA ARG A 192 -19.30 -0.79 -36.94
C ARG A 192 -18.03 -0.77 -36.11
N ARG A 193 -17.08 -1.62 -36.52
CA ARG A 193 -15.79 -1.80 -35.84
C ARG A 193 -14.78 -0.73 -36.26
N GLY A 194 -14.10 -0.13 -35.28
CA GLY A 194 -12.85 0.59 -35.52
C GLY A 194 -11.64 -0.35 -35.66
N GLN A 195 -10.49 0.14 -36.12
CA GLN A 195 -9.26 -0.63 -36.33
C GLN A 195 -8.53 -0.99 -35.03
N GLY A 196 -7.90 -2.17 -34.90
CA GLY A 196 -6.79 -2.35 -33.96
C GLY A 196 -7.08 -2.98 -32.59
N PHE A 197 -8.19 -3.73 -32.44
CA PHE A 197 -8.37 -4.61 -31.29
C PHE A 197 -7.37 -5.78 -31.34
N LYS A 198 -6.71 -6.05 -30.22
CA LYS A 198 -5.66 -7.08 -30.07
C LYS A 198 -5.98 -8.12 -29.00
N ARG A 199 -6.95 -7.86 -28.12
CA ARG A 199 -7.34 -8.79 -27.04
C ARG A 199 -8.85 -8.97 -26.98
N LEU A 200 -9.28 -10.20 -26.80
CA LEU A 200 -10.65 -10.63 -26.53
C LEU A 200 -10.74 -11.00 -25.05
N ARG A 201 -11.82 -10.63 -24.37
CA ARG A 201 -12.17 -11.09 -23.03
C ARG A 201 -13.62 -11.51 -22.98
N VAL A 202 -13.93 -12.49 -22.14
CA VAL A 202 -15.28 -13.02 -21.98
C VAL A 202 -15.55 -13.15 -20.50
N ARG A 203 -16.67 -12.60 -20.05
CA ARG A 203 -17.23 -12.87 -18.73
C ARG A 203 -18.27 -13.96 -18.84
N TYR A 204 -18.03 -15.06 -18.15
CA TYR A 204 -18.86 -16.26 -18.27
C TYR A 204 -18.96 -17.00 -16.93
N ALA A 205 -19.99 -17.81 -16.78
CA ALA A 205 -20.19 -18.77 -15.71
C ALA A 205 -20.46 -20.16 -16.29
N ARG A 206 -19.96 -21.21 -15.62
CA ARG A 206 -20.05 -22.60 -16.08
C ARG A 206 -19.92 -23.56 -14.91
N GLY A 207 -21.01 -24.27 -14.59
CA GLY A 207 -21.06 -25.21 -13.47
C GLY A 207 -20.52 -26.62 -13.73
N VAL A 208 -20.15 -26.94 -14.97
CA VAL A 208 -19.73 -28.30 -15.36
C VAL A 208 -18.25 -28.36 -15.75
N THR A 209 -17.61 -29.51 -15.54
CA THR A 209 -16.21 -29.77 -15.96
C THR A 209 -16.17 -30.29 -17.41
N GLY A 210 -15.11 -29.99 -18.16
CA GLY A 210 -14.95 -30.38 -19.57
C GLY A 210 -14.32 -29.29 -20.43
N ASP A 211 -13.98 -29.63 -21.69
CA ASP A 211 -13.45 -28.67 -22.67
C ASP A 211 -14.62 -27.92 -23.33
N ALA A 212 -14.76 -26.65 -23.02
CA ALA A 212 -15.71 -25.73 -23.63
C ALA A 212 -14.98 -24.44 -24.02
N GLY A 213 -15.53 -23.71 -24.96
CA GLY A 213 -14.94 -22.46 -25.39
C GLY A 213 -15.82 -21.69 -26.34
N MET A 214 -15.27 -20.59 -26.82
CA MET A 214 -15.91 -19.73 -27.80
C MET A 214 -14.92 -19.35 -28.89
N ASP A 215 -15.41 -19.35 -30.12
CA ASP A 215 -14.70 -18.86 -31.29
C ASP A 215 -15.34 -17.57 -31.77
N VAL A 216 -14.51 -16.63 -32.19
CA VAL A 216 -14.95 -15.34 -32.74
C VAL A 216 -14.73 -15.32 -34.24
N HIS A 217 -15.81 -15.10 -34.98
CA HIS A 217 -15.79 -15.02 -36.44
C HIS A 217 -16.34 -13.67 -36.91
N PHE A 218 -15.88 -13.22 -38.08
CA PHE A 218 -16.31 -11.95 -38.67
C PHE A 218 -16.93 -12.13 -40.05
N GLY A 219 -18.03 -11.43 -40.30
CA GLY A 219 -18.80 -11.46 -41.54
C GLY A 219 -19.64 -12.73 -41.71
N SER A 220 -19.13 -13.90 -41.36
CA SER A 220 -19.87 -15.17 -41.41
C SER A 220 -19.26 -16.22 -40.47
N LEU A 221 -20.09 -17.13 -39.94
CA LEU A 221 -19.68 -18.32 -39.19
C LEU A 221 -18.71 -19.25 -39.94
N ASN A 222 -18.66 -19.17 -41.28
CA ASN A 222 -17.78 -20.00 -42.11
C ASN A 222 -16.39 -19.40 -42.31
N THR A 223 -16.14 -18.18 -41.81
CA THR A 223 -14.80 -17.57 -41.85
C THR A 223 -13.88 -18.20 -40.79
N PRO A 224 -12.55 -18.20 -40.96
CA PRO A 224 -11.63 -18.61 -39.91
C PRO A 224 -11.86 -17.84 -38.60
N ALA A 225 -11.72 -18.52 -37.46
CA ALA A 225 -11.81 -17.86 -36.16
C ALA A 225 -10.63 -16.90 -35.98
N VAL A 226 -10.93 -15.64 -35.69
CA VAL A 226 -9.91 -14.61 -35.41
C VAL A 226 -9.38 -14.69 -33.98
N ALA A 227 -10.12 -15.35 -33.09
CA ALA A 227 -9.72 -15.67 -31.73
C ALA A 227 -10.52 -16.89 -31.25
N SER A 228 -9.86 -17.71 -30.44
CA SER A 228 -10.46 -18.87 -29.78
C SER A 228 -10.15 -18.78 -28.29
N ILE A 229 -11.19 -18.64 -27.47
CA ILE A 229 -11.07 -18.53 -26.01
C ILE A 229 -11.61 -19.78 -25.33
N PRO A 230 -10.77 -20.54 -24.60
CA PRO A 230 -11.25 -21.65 -23.79
C PRO A 230 -12.03 -21.13 -22.57
N LEU A 231 -13.14 -21.78 -22.20
CA LEU A 231 -14.06 -21.39 -21.13
C LEU A 231 -14.24 -22.57 -20.15
N PRO A 232 -13.25 -22.84 -19.27
CA PRO A 232 -13.27 -23.93 -18.30
C PRO A 232 -14.39 -23.75 -17.28
N SER A 233 -14.69 -24.78 -16.49
CA SER A 233 -15.62 -24.62 -15.37
C SER A 233 -15.24 -23.40 -14.51
N THR A 234 -16.21 -22.52 -14.25
CA THR A 234 -16.06 -21.45 -13.25
C THR A 234 -16.59 -21.87 -11.89
N GLY A 235 -17.18 -23.08 -11.82
CA GLY A 235 -17.66 -23.70 -10.61
C GLY A 235 -19.16 -23.86 -10.48
N SER A 236 -19.88 -22.81 -10.85
CA SER A 236 -21.34 -22.78 -10.88
C SER A 236 -21.80 -21.85 -12.00
N PHE A 237 -23.08 -21.93 -12.36
CA PHE A 237 -23.72 -21.00 -13.30
C PHE A 237 -23.95 -19.60 -12.71
N GLU A 238 -23.67 -19.39 -11.41
CA GLU A 238 -23.77 -18.08 -10.76
C GLU A 238 -22.39 -17.40 -10.58
N THR A 239 -21.29 -18.13 -10.81
CA THR A 239 -19.92 -17.64 -10.59
C THR A 239 -19.31 -17.13 -11.89
N PHE A 240 -19.42 -15.83 -12.13
CA PHE A 240 -18.87 -15.21 -13.33
C PHE A 240 -17.37 -14.89 -13.19
N ARG A 241 -16.55 -15.45 -14.07
CA ARG A 241 -15.12 -15.12 -14.21
C ARG A 241 -14.86 -14.43 -15.54
N VAL A 242 -13.80 -13.62 -15.60
CA VAL A 242 -13.31 -13.04 -16.85
C VAL A 242 -12.12 -13.85 -17.34
N ARG A 243 -12.14 -14.22 -18.62
CA ARG A 243 -10.97 -14.80 -19.27
C ARG A 243 -10.59 -13.98 -20.50
N GLY A 244 -9.30 -13.88 -20.80
CA GLY A 244 -8.79 -13.16 -21.96
C GLY A 244 -7.87 -13.98 -22.86
N VAL A 245 -7.88 -13.69 -24.15
CA VAL A 245 -6.92 -14.19 -25.15
C VAL A 245 -6.55 -13.07 -26.13
N ASN A 246 -5.39 -13.17 -26.78
CA ASN A 246 -5.06 -12.28 -27.88
C ASN A 246 -5.76 -12.71 -29.17
N PHE A 247 -6.08 -11.75 -30.04
CA PHE A 247 -6.47 -12.06 -31.42
C PHE A 247 -5.29 -12.65 -32.18
N ASN A 248 -5.57 -13.58 -33.09
CA ASN A 248 -4.56 -14.24 -33.93
C ASN A 248 -3.87 -13.26 -34.90
N GLU A 249 -4.52 -12.12 -35.19
CA GLU A 249 -4.03 -11.07 -36.08
C GLU A 249 -4.60 -9.70 -35.70
N THR A 250 -4.04 -8.62 -36.24
CA THR A 250 -4.60 -7.27 -36.07
C THR A 250 -5.82 -7.10 -36.96
N LEU A 251 -6.96 -6.78 -36.34
CA LEU A 251 -8.24 -6.72 -37.04
C LEU A 251 -8.35 -5.50 -37.99
N THR A 252 -8.74 -5.73 -39.24
CA THR A 252 -9.00 -4.71 -40.25
C THR A 252 -10.33 -3.98 -40.03
N ALA A 253 -10.39 -2.67 -40.28
CA ALA A 253 -11.63 -1.90 -40.19
C ALA A 253 -12.66 -2.30 -41.25
N GLY A 254 -13.94 -2.25 -40.87
CA GLY A 254 -15.06 -2.43 -41.77
C GLY A 254 -16.33 -2.84 -41.04
N ARG A 255 -17.47 -2.65 -41.70
CA ARG A 255 -18.76 -3.19 -41.26
C ARG A 255 -18.77 -4.69 -41.55
N SER A 256 -18.95 -5.49 -40.51
CA SER A 256 -19.29 -6.89 -40.69
C SER A 256 -20.08 -7.36 -39.49
N ASP A 257 -20.84 -8.42 -39.67
CA ASP A 257 -21.43 -9.13 -38.53
C ASP A 257 -20.31 -9.74 -37.68
N VAL A 258 -20.52 -9.87 -36.38
CA VAL A 258 -19.61 -10.54 -35.46
C VAL A 258 -20.35 -11.72 -34.87
N PHE A 259 -19.75 -12.91 -34.97
CA PHE A 259 -20.31 -14.14 -34.44
C PHE A 259 -19.44 -14.66 -33.30
N PHE A 260 -20.09 -14.98 -32.18
CA PHE A 260 -19.50 -15.65 -31.03
C PHE A 260 -20.08 -17.06 -30.98
N LYS A 261 -19.31 -18.03 -31.49
CA LYS A 261 -19.74 -19.42 -31.65
C LYS A 261 -19.23 -20.28 -30.49
N PHE A 262 -20.14 -20.96 -29.80
CA PHE A 262 -19.82 -21.89 -28.73
C PHE A 262 -19.29 -23.22 -29.26
N ARG A 263 -18.34 -23.81 -28.53
CA ARG A 263 -17.67 -25.07 -28.88
C ARG A 263 -17.40 -25.91 -27.63
N GLY A 264 -17.22 -27.21 -27.85
CA GLY A 264 -16.98 -28.19 -26.78
C GLY A 264 -18.25 -28.66 -26.09
N ASP A 265 -18.10 -29.38 -24.98
CA ASP A 265 -19.20 -30.07 -24.32
C ASP A 265 -19.75 -29.24 -23.14
N GLY A 266 -20.98 -28.75 -23.25
CA GLY A 266 -21.84 -28.35 -22.12
C GLY A 266 -21.93 -26.86 -21.78
N ASP A 267 -23.14 -26.52 -21.35
CA ASP A 267 -23.69 -25.35 -20.67
C ASP A 267 -22.69 -24.24 -20.30
N VAL A 268 -22.79 -23.09 -20.96
CA VAL A 268 -22.05 -21.86 -20.63
C VAL A 268 -23.01 -20.68 -20.57
N ASP A 269 -22.92 -19.93 -19.47
CA ASP A 269 -23.64 -18.66 -19.28
C ASP A 269 -22.67 -17.51 -19.59
N VAL A 270 -22.87 -16.79 -20.68
CA VAL A 270 -22.06 -15.61 -21.04
C VAL A 270 -22.82 -14.34 -20.69
N ASP A 271 -22.18 -13.48 -19.91
CA ASP A 271 -22.70 -12.15 -19.57
C ASP A 271 -22.25 -11.13 -20.63
N TRP A 272 -20.95 -11.03 -20.86
CA TRP A 272 -20.43 -10.14 -21.91
C TRP A 272 -19.16 -10.63 -22.56
N VAL A 273 -18.94 -10.11 -23.77
CA VAL A 273 -17.70 -10.23 -24.52
C VAL A 273 -17.09 -8.84 -24.70
N ASP A 274 -15.80 -8.69 -24.46
CA ASP A 274 -15.09 -7.43 -24.49
C ASP A 274 -13.87 -7.52 -25.41
N MET A 275 -13.78 -6.64 -26.40
CA MET A 275 -12.61 -6.50 -27.27
C MET A 275 -11.82 -5.25 -26.89
N ARG A 276 -10.50 -5.40 -26.71
CA ARG A 276 -9.56 -4.34 -26.31
C ARG A 276 -8.44 -4.14 -27.31
N ARG A 277 -8.02 -2.89 -27.51
CA ARG A 277 -6.79 -2.54 -28.24
C ARG A 277 -5.60 -2.59 -27.26
N GLN A 278 -4.41 -2.98 -27.71
CA GLN A 278 -3.16 -2.91 -26.92
C GLN A 278 -2.03 -2.37 -27.81
N PRO A 279 -1.24 -1.40 -27.33
CA PRO A 279 -1.58 0.03 -27.12
C PRO A 279 -0.63 0.94 -27.95
N LEU A 280 -0.69 2.27 -28.08
CA LEU A 280 -0.87 3.40 -27.14
C LEU A 280 -2.33 3.81 -26.91
N THR A 281 -2.69 4.17 -25.69
CA THR A 281 -3.98 4.81 -25.42
C THR A 281 -3.86 5.83 -24.30
N THR A 282 -4.04 7.10 -24.60
CA THR A 282 -4.35 8.12 -23.60
C THR A 282 -5.68 7.75 -22.94
N GLU A 283 -5.73 7.63 -21.62
CA GLU A 283 -6.99 7.37 -20.90
C GLU A 283 -7.65 8.70 -20.52
N LEU A 284 -8.85 8.96 -21.04
CA LEU A 284 -9.67 10.14 -20.70
C LEU A 284 -10.58 9.81 -19.51
N PHE A 285 -10.40 10.53 -18.41
CA PHE A 285 -11.31 10.53 -17.28
C PHE A 285 -12.24 11.74 -17.39
N PRO A 286 -13.54 11.56 -17.71
CA PRO A 286 -14.48 12.68 -17.74
C PRO A 286 -14.75 13.17 -16.31
N GLY A 287 -14.76 14.49 -16.10
CA GLY A 287 -14.96 15.15 -14.80
C GLY A 287 -16.37 15.02 -14.19
N ASN A 288 -17.14 14.00 -14.56
CA ASN A 288 -18.47 13.73 -14.02
C ASN A 288 -18.37 12.84 -12.77
N ARG A 289 -18.92 13.28 -11.63
CA ARG A 289 -18.96 12.56 -10.34
C ARG A 289 -19.47 11.11 -10.42
N SER A 290 -20.22 10.76 -11.45
CA SER A 290 -20.85 9.44 -11.62
C SER A 290 -20.05 8.43 -12.45
N ALA A 291 -18.90 8.80 -13.03
CA ALA A 291 -18.19 8.00 -14.03
C ALA A 291 -17.00 7.16 -13.51
N ALA A 292 -16.78 7.03 -12.21
CA ALA A 292 -15.60 6.33 -11.70
C ALA A 292 -15.89 5.47 -10.47
N SER A 293 -15.95 4.16 -10.66
CA SER A 293 -16.12 3.17 -9.59
C SER A 293 -14.85 2.97 -8.74
N ASN A 294 -13.71 3.56 -9.12
CA ASN A 294 -12.38 3.30 -8.52
C ASN A 294 -11.64 4.57 -8.03
N MET A 295 -12.33 5.71 -7.90
CA MET A 295 -11.72 7.01 -7.54
C MET A 295 -12.25 7.53 -6.21
N ASN A 296 -11.35 7.99 -5.34
CA ASN A 296 -11.71 8.73 -4.13
C ASN A 296 -11.64 10.23 -4.43
N PHE A 297 -12.70 10.95 -4.07
CA PHE A 297 -12.85 12.39 -4.31
C PHE A 297 -12.86 13.12 -2.97
N PHE A 298 -11.97 14.09 -2.77
CA PHE A 298 -12.09 15.08 -1.70
C PHE A 298 -12.27 16.48 -2.31
N PHE A 299 -13.49 17.02 -2.21
CA PHE A 299 -13.77 18.42 -2.50
C PHE A 299 -13.83 19.15 -1.16
N GLY A 300 -13.09 20.26 -1.02
CA GLY A 300 -13.42 21.20 0.04
C GLY A 300 -14.84 21.76 -0.16
N PRO A 301 -15.41 22.40 0.88
CA PRO A 301 -16.83 22.72 0.90
C PRO A 301 -17.19 23.80 -0.12
N GLY A 302 -17.74 23.40 -1.28
CA GLY A 302 -18.34 24.32 -2.25
C GLY A 302 -18.36 23.78 -3.67
N GLY A 303 -19.54 23.52 -4.25
CA GLY A 303 -19.67 23.23 -5.68
C GLY A 303 -20.89 22.40 -6.06
N GLY A 304 -22.03 23.07 -6.30
CA GLY A 304 -23.22 22.48 -6.90
C GLY A 304 -23.21 22.66 -8.43
N GLY A 305 -22.99 21.58 -9.18
CA GLY A 305 -23.01 21.57 -10.64
C GLY A 305 -22.43 20.28 -11.25
N SER A 306 -22.71 20.02 -12.54
CA SER A 306 -22.27 18.85 -13.32
C SER A 306 -20.77 18.81 -13.65
N SER A 307 -20.03 19.86 -13.25
CA SER A 307 -18.58 19.97 -13.25
C SER A 307 -18.08 19.83 -11.82
N ALA A 308 -17.04 19.01 -11.62
CA ALA A 308 -16.34 18.90 -10.35
C ALA A 308 -15.63 20.23 -10.02
N GLY A 309 -16.27 21.10 -9.25
CA GLY A 309 -15.65 22.30 -8.70
C GLY A 309 -14.65 21.91 -7.61
N VAL A 310 -13.37 22.22 -7.81
CA VAL A 310 -12.31 22.02 -6.83
C VAL A 310 -12.10 23.33 -6.08
N ASP A 311 -12.72 23.42 -4.91
CA ASP A 311 -12.57 24.54 -3.97
C ASP A 311 -11.87 24.03 -2.70
N GLY A 312 -10.61 24.43 -2.47
CA GLY A 312 -9.80 24.02 -1.32
C GLY A 312 -8.30 24.21 -1.57
N ASN A 313 -7.51 24.42 -0.52
CA ASN A 313 -6.06 24.61 -0.61
C ASN A 313 -5.33 23.90 0.55
N PRO A 314 -4.77 22.69 0.33
CA PRO A 314 -4.84 21.90 -0.90
C PRO A 314 -6.17 21.12 -1.04
N ALA A 315 -6.63 20.93 -2.27
CA ALA A 315 -7.64 19.92 -2.62
C ALA A 315 -7.02 18.88 -3.55
N TRP A 316 -7.51 17.64 -3.60
CA TRP A 316 -6.84 16.59 -4.39
C TRP A 316 -7.76 15.52 -4.99
N LEU A 317 -7.25 14.85 -6.02
CA LEU A 317 -7.89 13.73 -6.73
C LEU A 317 -6.92 12.56 -6.85
N ARG A 318 -7.35 11.33 -6.52
CA ARG A 318 -6.52 10.13 -6.60
C ARG A 318 -7.03 9.15 -7.65
N PHE A 319 -6.11 8.65 -8.47
CA PHE A 319 -6.30 7.61 -9.47
C PHE A 319 -5.47 6.40 -9.07
N ASN A 320 -6.12 5.29 -8.75
CA ASN A 320 -5.40 4.08 -8.34
C ASN A 320 -4.94 3.27 -9.54
N ASN A 321 -3.77 2.63 -9.41
CA ASN A 321 -3.27 1.61 -10.34
C ASN A 321 -3.18 2.10 -11.81
N VAL A 322 -2.72 3.33 -11.99
CA VAL A 322 -2.47 3.95 -13.30
C VAL A 322 -1.17 3.38 -13.88
N SER A 323 -1.25 2.73 -15.04
CA SER A 323 -0.05 2.33 -15.80
C SER A 323 0.55 3.54 -16.53
N LEU A 324 1.79 3.91 -16.20
CA LEU A 324 2.49 5.07 -16.74
C LEU A 324 3.58 4.67 -17.73
N SER A 325 3.60 5.36 -18.88
CA SER A 325 4.55 5.15 -19.99
C SER A 325 5.92 5.80 -19.79
N TYR A 326 6.85 5.50 -20.71
CA TYR A 326 8.08 6.29 -20.90
C TYR A 326 7.71 7.74 -21.29
N ASN A 327 8.14 8.73 -20.48
CA ASN A 327 7.77 10.15 -20.62
C ASN A 327 6.25 10.43 -20.59
N PRO A 328 5.55 10.08 -19.50
CA PRO A 328 4.12 10.33 -19.43
C PRO A 328 3.84 11.84 -19.41
N GLU A 329 2.89 12.27 -20.21
CA GLU A 329 2.28 13.60 -20.11
C GLU A 329 0.92 13.46 -19.47
N ILE A 330 0.59 14.45 -18.64
CA ILE A 330 -0.72 14.59 -18.03
C ILE A 330 -1.33 15.89 -18.53
N THR A 331 -2.52 15.80 -19.13
CA THR A 331 -3.31 16.95 -19.55
C THR A 331 -4.58 17.06 -18.72
N VAL A 332 -4.82 18.23 -18.15
CA VAL A 332 -6.04 18.56 -17.43
C VAL A 332 -6.81 19.65 -18.18
N SER A 333 -8.09 19.40 -18.47
CA SER A 333 -8.99 20.40 -19.03
C SER A 333 -9.74 21.11 -17.91
N TYR A 334 -9.54 22.41 -17.77
CA TYR A 334 -9.98 23.18 -16.62
C TYR A 334 -10.58 24.54 -17.00
N ALA A 335 -11.49 25.07 -16.18
CA ALA A 335 -12.07 26.41 -16.32
C ALA A 335 -12.00 27.18 -15.01
N ARG A 336 -11.62 28.45 -15.07
CA ARG A 336 -11.35 29.28 -13.90
C ARG A 336 -11.74 30.73 -14.14
N GLY A 337 -12.57 31.29 -13.26
CA GLY A 337 -12.98 32.69 -13.30
C GLY A 337 -12.16 33.64 -12.40
N SER A 338 -11.42 33.09 -11.43
CA SER A 338 -10.60 33.87 -10.49
C SER A 338 -9.24 34.26 -11.08
N SER A 339 -8.73 35.44 -10.73
CA SER A 339 -7.39 35.92 -11.09
C SER A 339 -6.30 35.55 -10.07
N LEU A 340 -6.64 34.93 -8.94
CA LEU A 340 -5.67 34.49 -7.93
C LEU A 340 -4.73 33.41 -8.51
N PRO A 341 -3.56 33.11 -7.93
CA PRO A 341 -2.71 32.01 -8.44
C PRO A 341 -3.30 30.64 -8.08
N MET A 342 -3.14 29.66 -8.98
CA MET A 342 -3.48 28.25 -8.76
C MET A 342 -2.56 27.34 -9.58
N THR A 343 -2.15 26.22 -8.97
CA THR A 343 -1.31 25.18 -9.59
C THR A 343 -1.90 23.80 -9.34
N MET A 344 -1.62 22.85 -10.24
CA MET A 344 -1.84 21.43 -10.04
C MET A 344 -0.49 20.71 -9.99
N GLU A 345 -0.25 19.96 -8.93
CA GLU A 345 0.87 19.04 -8.78
C GLU A 345 0.42 17.61 -9.10
N VAL A 346 1.26 16.83 -9.77
CA VAL A 346 1.08 15.40 -10.00
C VAL A 346 2.03 14.66 -9.06
N ARG A 347 1.49 13.80 -8.21
CA ARG A 347 2.22 13.10 -7.16
C ARG A 347 1.97 11.59 -7.19
N ASN A 348 2.94 10.82 -6.69
CA ASN A 348 2.79 9.39 -6.45
C ASN A 348 1.99 9.12 -5.16
N GLY A 349 1.20 8.05 -5.10
CA GLY A 349 0.59 7.53 -3.87
C GLY A 349 -0.52 8.42 -3.29
N GLY A 350 -0.09 9.46 -2.58
CA GLY A 350 -0.91 10.38 -1.80
C GLY A 350 -0.63 11.87 -2.11
N PRO A 351 -1.39 12.80 -1.49
CA PRO A 351 -1.23 14.24 -1.72
C PRO A 351 0.13 14.81 -1.30
N ASN A 352 0.90 14.07 -0.49
CA ASN A 352 2.25 14.45 -0.08
C ASN A 352 3.35 13.60 -0.74
N GLY A 353 2.99 12.64 -1.60
CA GLY A 353 3.97 11.75 -2.20
C GLY A 353 4.86 12.41 -3.24
N LYS A 354 5.81 11.64 -3.76
CA LYS A 354 6.85 12.09 -4.70
C LYS A 354 6.26 12.92 -5.83
N LEU A 355 6.79 14.13 -6.02
CA LEU A 355 6.36 15.05 -7.08
C LEU A 355 6.88 14.58 -8.44
N TYR A 356 5.96 14.34 -9.37
CA TYR A 356 6.27 14.03 -10.76
C TYR A 356 6.21 15.26 -11.66
N GLY A 357 5.40 16.27 -11.32
CA GLY A 357 5.40 17.52 -12.05
C GLY A 357 4.39 18.54 -11.51
N THR A 358 4.53 19.79 -11.94
CA THR A 358 3.63 20.89 -11.57
C THR A 358 3.21 21.66 -12.81
N VAL A 359 1.95 22.08 -12.88
CA VAL A 359 1.43 22.96 -13.93
C VAL A 359 0.60 24.10 -13.34
N ASN A 360 0.74 25.29 -13.93
CA ASN A 360 -0.06 26.45 -13.57
C ASN A 360 -1.44 26.38 -14.21
N LEU A 361 -2.47 26.81 -13.48
CA LEU A 361 -3.86 26.90 -13.96
C LEU A 361 -4.30 28.38 -14.02
N PRO A 362 -3.88 29.14 -15.06
CA PRO A 362 -4.24 30.55 -15.20
C PRO A 362 -5.76 30.79 -15.37
N ASN A 363 -6.20 32.02 -15.08
CA ASN A 363 -7.58 32.46 -15.29
C ASN A 363 -8.01 32.25 -16.75
N THR A 364 -9.13 31.57 -16.99
CA THR A 364 -9.69 31.31 -18.32
C THR A 364 -10.83 32.27 -18.69
N GLY A 365 -11.09 33.26 -17.83
CA GLY A 365 -12.08 34.32 -18.00
C GLY A 365 -13.47 34.00 -17.44
N SER A 366 -13.75 32.74 -17.10
CA SER A 366 -15.02 32.28 -16.53
C SER A 366 -14.88 30.83 -16.04
N TYR A 367 -15.69 30.42 -15.07
CA TYR A 367 -15.80 29.03 -14.62
C TYR A 367 -16.39 28.07 -15.66
N ASP A 368 -16.79 28.56 -16.84
CA ASP A 368 -17.32 27.77 -17.94
C ASP A 368 -16.45 27.81 -19.21
N ASN A 369 -15.33 28.57 -19.19
CA ASN A 369 -14.39 28.63 -20.32
C ASN A 369 -13.27 27.61 -20.10
N TYR A 370 -13.37 26.43 -20.71
CA TYR A 370 -12.37 25.37 -20.53
C TYR A 370 -11.16 25.55 -21.44
N THR A 371 -9.97 25.32 -20.89
CA THR A 371 -8.70 25.22 -21.62
C THR A 371 -7.87 24.09 -21.03
N ASP A 372 -6.86 23.65 -21.78
CA ASP A 372 -6.03 22.53 -21.37
C ASP A 372 -4.71 23.01 -20.77
N ALA A 373 -4.28 22.37 -19.71
CA ALA A 373 -2.96 22.52 -19.12
C ALA A 373 -2.25 21.17 -19.11
N THR A 374 -1.04 21.10 -19.63
CA THR A 374 -0.27 19.86 -19.76
C THR A 374 1.00 19.93 -18.92
N VAL A 375 1.33 18.83 -18.24
CA VAL A 375 2.59 18.63 -17.52
C VAL A 375 3.29 17.39 -18.04
N LYS A 376 4.58 17.53 -18.37
CA LYS A 376 5.48 16.41 -18.59
C LYS A 376 5.93 15.88 -17.24
N LEU A 377 5.72 14.59 -17.00
CA LEU A 377 6.18 13.99 -15.76
C LEU A 377 7.70 13.79 -15.82
N THR A 378 8.31 14.06 -14.68
CA THR A 378 9.74 13.90 -14.39
C THR A 378 9.92 12.77 -13.38
N ASN A 379 11.17 12.37 -13.11
CA ASN A 379 11.52 11.32 -12.14
C ASN A 379 11.04 9.90 -12.52
N ASP A 380 10.91 9.66 -13.83
CA ASP A 380 10.65 8.37 -14.47
C ASP A 380 9.56 7.49 -13.82
N PRO A 381 8.30 7.95 -13.77
CA PRO A 381 7.24 7.30 -12.99
C PRO A 381 6.68 6.03 -13.65
N GLN A 382 7.47 5.30 -14.44
CA GLN A 382 7.00 4.15 -15.24
C GLN A 382 6.36 3.06 -14.38
N GLY A 383 5.48 2.26 -14.99
CA GLY A 383 4.83 1.14 -14.30
C GLY A 383 3.49 1.52 -13.67
N PHE A 384 2.94 0.65 -12.83
CA PHE A 384 1.66 0.92 -12.16
C PHE A 384 1.88 1.78 -10.93
N ARG A 385 1.13 2.89 -10.82
CA ARG A 385 1.23 3.86 -9.73
C ARG A 385 -0.14 4.36 -9.31
N ASN A 386 -0.27 4.74 -8.05
CA ASN A 386 -1.36 5.61 -7.64
C ASN A 386 -0.96 7.05 -7.99
N ILE A 387 -1.77 7.76 -8.77
CA ILE A 387 -1.49 9.14 -9.18
C ILE A 387 -2.44 10.08 -8.47
N VAL A 388 -1.88 11.08 -7.79
CA VAL A 388 -2.63 12.10 -7.07
C VAL A 388 -2.41 13.46 -7.70
N LEU A 389 -3.50 14.14 -8.05
CA LEU A 389 -3.49 15.53 -8.49
C LEU A 389 -3.78 16.42 -7.30
N VAL A 390 -2.84 17.28 -6.92
CA VAL A 390 -2.97 18.19 -5.79
C VAL A 390 -3.08 19.62 -6.29
N PHE A 391 -4.21 20.24 -6.03
CA PHE A 391 -4.52 21.61 -6.40
C PHE A 391 -4.14 22.55 -5.26
N LYS A 392 -3.22 23.49 -5.53
CA LYS A 392 -2.75 24.49 -4.57
C LYS A 392 -3.08 25.90 -5.07
N GLY A 393 -3.51 26.77 -4.18
CA GLY A 393 -3.90 28.15 -4.49
C GLY A 393 -5.36 28.48 -4.17
N TYR A 394 -5.86 29.62 -4.64
CA TYR A 394 -7.16 30.16 -4.20
C TYR A 394 -8.12 30.43 -5.36
N GLY A 395 -9.42 30.50 -5.08
CA GLY A 395 -10.43 30.94 -6.06
C GLY A 395 -10.96 29.87 -7.01
N GLY A 396 -10.70 28.59 -6.73
CA GLY A 396 -11.39 27.46 -7.36
C GLY A 396 -11.04 27.18 -8.82
N THR A 397 -11.30 25.94 -9.26
CA THR A 397 -11.28 25.55 -10.67
C THR A 397 -12.35 24.50 -10.96
N ASN A 398 -13.00 24.59 -12.11
CA ASN A 398 -13.85 23.52 -12.63
C ASN A 398 -13.01 22.59 -13.51
N LEU A 399 -13.18 21.27 -13.37
CA LEU A 399 -12.51 20.28 -14.20
C LEU A 399 -13.48 19.64 -15.18
N GLN A 400 -13.07 19.54 -16.44
CA GLN A 400 -13.84 18.88 -17.51
C GLN A 400 -13.29 17.49 -17.83
N SER A 401 -11.97 17.33 -17.91
CA SER A 401 -11.35 16.05 -18.20
C SER A 401 -9.90 15.99 -17.72
N PHE A 402 -9.40 14.76 -17.65
CA PHE A 402 -8.03 14.44 -17.33
C PHE A 402 -7.53 13.33 -18.24
N GLU A 403 -6.32 13.48 -18.77
CA GLU A 403 -5.72 12.61 -19.77
C GLU A 403 -4.30 12.21 -19.35
N ILE A 404 -3.98 10.91 -19.40
CA ILE A 404 -2.64 10.37 -19.12
C ILE A 404 -2.19 9.44 -20.26
N ASN A 405 -0.94 9.58 -20.71
CA ASN A 405 -0.28 8.64 -21.60
C ASN A 405 0.17 7.34 -20.88
N ARG A 406 -0.35 6.18 -21.30
CA ARG A 406 -0.02 4.86 -20.74
C ARG A 406 0.93 4.04 -21.62
N LEU A 407 1.62 3.05 -21.05
CA LEU A 407 2.54 2.16 -21.77
C LEU A 407 1.87 1.53 -23.00
N SER A 408 2.65 1.41 -24.08
CA SER A 408 2.27 0.72 -25.32
C SER A 408 3.26 -0.37 -25.75
N GLU A 409 2.74 -1.59 -25.98
CA GLU A 409 3.24 -2.62 -26.90
C GLU A 409 3.51 -2.09 -28.32
N GLY A 410 4.65 -1.45 -28.48
CA GLY A 410 5.14 -1.00 -29.78
C GLY A 410 6.64 -1.17 -29.89
N ASP A 411 7.18 -2.35 -29.54
CA ASP A 411 8.38 -2.96 -30.12
C ASP A 411 8.77 -4.24 -29.34
N GLY A 412 8.36 -5.41 -29.85
CA GLY A 412 8.86 -6.70 -29.38
C GLY A 412 8.46 -7.10 -27.95
N GLY A 413 7.19 -7.45 -27.79
CA GLY A 413 6.65 -8.19 -26.63
C GLY A 413 6.24 -7.36 -25.43
N VAL A 414 4.91 -7.33 -25.22
CA VAL A 414 4.11 -7.16 -23.98
C VAL A 414 3.91 -5.74 -23.35
N PRO A 415 2.80 -5.50 -22.59
CA PRO A 415 2.49 -6.12 -21.28
C PRO A 415 1.19 -6.95 -21.20
N MET A 416 1.28 -8.09 -20.52
CA MET A 416 0.14 -8.91 -20.11
C MET A 416 -0.48 -8.22 -18.90
N LEU A 417 -1.57 -7.49 -19.13
CA LEU A 417 -2.35 -6.83 -18.09
C LEU A 417 -3.25 -7.85 -17.36
N GLY A 418 -2.87 -8.24 -16.13
CA GLY A 418 -3.76 -8.87 -15.17
C GLY A 418 -4.44 -7.85 -14.25
N GLU A 419 -5.63 -8.18 -13.75
CA GLU A 419 -6.26 -7.44 -12.66
C GLU A 419 -5.45 -7.62 -11.37
N VAL A 420 -5.23 -6.54 -10.61
CA VAL A 420 -4.49 -6.63 -9.34
C VAL A 420 -5.34 -7.44 -8.37
N ASP A 421 -4.79 -8.55 -7.90
CA ASP A 421 -5.48 -9.52 -7.06
C ASP A 421 -4.63 -9.83 -5.82
N LEU A 422 -4.58 -8.85 -4.91
CA LEU A 422 -3.84 -8.94 -3.65
C LEU A 422 -4.56 -9.80 -2.61
N ASP A 423 -5.74 -10.33 -2.93
CA ASP A 423 -6.43 -11.32 -2.08
C ASP A 423 -5.88 -12.72 -2.32
N HIS A 424 -5.23 -12.96 -3.47
CA HIS A 424 -4.73 -14.27 -3.86
C HIS A 424 -3.22 -14.30 -4.13
N LEU A 425 -2.65 -13.33 -4.85
CA LEU A 425 -1.21 -13.31 -5.21
C LEU A 425 -0.43 -12.39 -4.28
N LEU A 426 0.27 -12.99 -3.31
CA LEU A 426 0.94 -12.29 -2.22
C LEU A 426 2.46 -12.29 -2.41
N VAL A 427 3.05 -11.11 -2.23
CA VAL A 427 4.48 -10.82 -2.33
C VAL A 427 4.88 -9.84 -1.22
N ASP A 428 6.17 -9.70 -0.96
CA ASP A 428 6.67 -8.47 -0.33
C ASP A 428 6.41 -7.33 -1.31
N GLN A 429 5.53 -6.39 -0.93
CA GLN A 429 5.11 -5.32 -1.84
C GLN A 429 6.19 -4.26 -2.05
N PHE A 430 7.20 -4.18 -1.18
CA PHE A 430 8.36 -3.33 -1.41
C PHE A 430 9.34 -4.05 -2.34
N GLY A 431 9.70 -5.29 -2.00
CA GLY A 431 10.49 -6.13 -2.89
C GLY A 431 11.49 -7.06 -2.23
N TYR A 432 12.60 -7.33 -2.93
CA TYR A 432 13.57 -8.36 -2.58
C TYR A 432 15.00 -7.98 -2.97
N LYS A 433 15.99 -8.27 -2.12
CA LYS A 433 17.40 -8.12 -2.52
C LYS A 433 17.82 -9.16 -3.57
N PRO A 434 18.77 -8.83 -4.47
CA PRO A 434 19.48 -9.82 -5.27
C PRO A 434 20.07 -10.93 -4.38
N GLY A 435 20.06 -12.19 -4.85
CA GLY A 435 20.55 -13.33 -4.09
C GLY A 435 19.61 -13.88 -3.00
N MET A 436 18.66 -13.09 -2.51
CA MET A 436 17.68 -13.56 -1.51
C MET A 436 16.76 -14.65 -2.09
N THR A 437 16.27 -15.54 -1.21
CA THR A 437 15.14 -16.43 -1.54
C THR A 437 13.86 -15.61 -1.77
N LYS A 438 13.25 -15.74 -2.94
CA LYS A 438 12.05 -15.01 -3.36
C LYS A 438 10.92 -15.98 -3.64
N VAL A 439 9.83 -15.85 -2.89
CA VAL A 439 8.66 -16.74 -2.99
C VAL A 439 7.39 -15.91 -2.92
N ALA A 440 6.55 -16.04 -3.94
CA ALA A 440 5.18 -15.55 -3.90
C ALA A 440 4.29 -16.64 -3.28
N VAL A 441 3.40 -16.22 -2.39
CA VAL A 441 2.37 -17.09 -1.81
C VAL A 441 1.08 -16.84 -2.57
N ILE A 442 0.52 -17.90 -3.12
CA ILE A 442 -0.78 -17.87 -3.75
C ILE A 442 -1.76 -18.53 -2.80
N ARG A 443 -2.69 -17.76 -2.25
CA ARG A 443 -3.67 -18.26 -1.27
C ARG A 443 -5.04 -18.48 -1.91
N ASP A 444 -5.83 -19.29 -1.23
CA ASP A 444 -7.23 -19.57 -1.50
C ASP A 444 -7.94 -19.69 -0.15
N GLY A 445 -8.88 -18.78 0.12
CA GLY A 445 -9.55 -18.68 1.40
C GLY A 445 -10.63 -19.73 1.55
N ILE A 446 -10.45 -20.69 2.45
CA ILE A 446 -11.44 -21.76 2.69
C ILE A 446 -12.35 -21.40 3.86
N THR A 447 -11.78 -20.83 4.94
CA THR A 447 -12.52 -20.40 6.13
C THR A 447 -12.17 -18.95 6.48
N GLY A 448 -13.19 -18.12 6.75
CA GLY A 448 -13.03 -16.74 7.22
C GLY A 448 -12.84 -15.72 6.09
N PHE A 449 -12.00 -14.70 6.31
CA PHE A 449 -11.68 -13.69 5.29
C PHE A 449 -11.25 -14.35 3.97
N GLY A 450 -11.88 -13.94 2.87
CA GLY A 450 -11.66 -14.51 1.54
C GLY A 450 -12.38 -15.83 1.26
N SER A 451 -13.22 -16.35 2.17
CA SER A 451 -13.99 -17.59 1.94
C SER A 451 -15.39 -17.39 1.34
N SER A 452 -15.83 -16.14 1.17
CA SER A 452 -17.16 -15.81 0.63
C SER A 452 -17.19 -15.72 -0.89
N THR A 453 -16.09 -16.01 -1.59
CA THR A 453 -16.13 -16.22 -3.04
C THR A 453 -16.83 -17.55 -3.29
N ALA A 454 -17.86 -17.56 -4.14
CA ALA A 454 -18.71 -18.73 -4.38
C ALA A 454 -17.93 -19.99 -4.85
N GLU A 455 -16.66 -19.87 -5.23
CA GLU A 455 -15.69 -20.97 -5.25
C GLU A 455 -14.26 -20.54 -4.93
N ASN A 456 -13.47 -21.55 -4.55
CA ASN A 456 -12.05 -21.55 -4.28
C ASN A 456 -11.20 -20.99 -5.45
N TYR A 457 -10.19 -20.19 -5.14
CA TYR A 457 -9.16 -19.77 -6.09
C TYR A 457 -8.24 -20.95 -6.44
N VAL A 458 -8.08 -21.22 -7.74
CA VAL A 458 -7.15 -22.23 -8.24
C VAL A 458 -6.18 -21.54 -9.19
N PRO A 459 -4.90 -21.36 -8.79
CA PRO A 459 -3.93 -20.71 -9.65
C PRO A 459 -3.69 -21.48 -10.95
N GLY A 460 -3.13 -20.81 -11.96
CA GLY A 460 -2.60 -21.44 -13.16
C GLY A 460 -1.39 -22.34 -12.88
N ARG A 461 -1.20 -23.41 -13.67
CA ARG A 461 -0.13 -24.43 -13.41
C ARG A 461 1.25 -23.81 -13.40
N THR A 462 1.43 -22.83 -14.27
CA THR A 462 2.64 -22.03 -14.42
C THR A 462 2.31 -20.58 -14.09
N LEU A 463 3.19 -19.94 -13.33
CA LEU A 463 3.14 -18.51 -13.02
C LEU A 463 4.34 -17.81 -13.64
N GLN A 464 4.20 -16.52 -13.90
CA GLN A 464 5.19 -15.71 -14.62
C GLN A 464 5.69 -14.57 -13.74
N VAL A 465 6.97 -14.20 -13.91
CA VAL A 465 7.51 -12.92 -13.40
C VAL A 465 7.62 -11.99 -14.58
N ILE A 466 6.95 -10.85 -14.49
CA ILE A 466 6.92 -9.84 -15.52
C ILE A 466 7.68 -8.62 -15.03
N ASN A 467 8.60 -8.10 -15.84
CA ASN A 467 9.23 -6.81 -15.58
C ASN A 467 8.21 -5.70 -15.84
N ALA A 468 7.90 -4.90 -14.81
CA ALA A 468 6.81 -3.93 -14.82
C ALA A 468 7.06 -2.76 -15.79
N ALA A 469 8.32 -2.36 -15.97
CA ALA A 469 8.69 -1.28 -16.88
C ALA A 469 8.59 -1.70 -18.36
N THR A 470 9.03 -2.91 -18.68
CA THR A 470 9.11 -3.40 -20.07
C THR A 470 7.95 -4.29 -20.49
N GLY A 471 7.13 -4.77 -19.54
CA GLY A 471 6.10 -5.78 -19.76
C GLY A 471 6.65 -7.19 -20.05
N ARG A 472 7.97 -7.38 -20.16
CA ARG A 472 8.55 -8.65 -20.60
C ARG A 472 8.46 -9.71 -19.51
N GLN A 473 8.05 -10.91 -19.89
CA GLN A 473 8.23 -12.09 -19.05
C GLN A 473 9.73 -12.37 -18.93
N VAL A 474 10.26 -12.26 -17.72
CA VAL A 474 11.67 -12.54 -17.41
C VAL A 474 11.87 -13.94 -16.83
N PHE A 475 10.81 -14.51 -16.25
CA PHE A 475 10.83 -15.86 -15.68
C PHE A 475 9.44 -16.49 -15.73
N SER A 476 9.39 -17.81 -15.74
CA SER A 476 8.18 -18.61 -15.70
C SER A 476 8.48 -19.95 -15.03
N GLY A 477 7.57 -20.44 -14.20
CA GLY A 477 7.78 -21.70 -13.47
C GLY A 477 6.52 -22.25 -12.82
N ASN A 478 6.60 -23.50 -12.39
CA ASN A 478 5.48 -24.19 -11.77
C ASN A 478 5.27 -23.74 -10.32
N ARG A 479 4.01 -23.64 -9.93
CA ARG A 479 3.63 -23.51 -8.52
C ARG A 479 3.84 -24.84 -7.76
N THR A 480 4.12 -24.76 -6.47
CA THR A 480 4.23 -25.92 -5.56
C THR A 480 3.08 -25.89 -4.56
N VAL A 481 2.32 -26.97 -4.47
CA VAL A 481 1.22 -27.12 -3.49
C VAL A 481 1.79 -27.16 -2.06
N ARG A 482 1.18 -26.44 -1.12
CA ARG A 482 1.54 -26.48 0.32
C ARG A 482 0.52 -27.26 1.13
N ASN A 483 0.95 -27.75 2.31
CA ASN A 483 0.10 -28.51 3.25
C ASN A 483 -0.69 -29.66 2.59
N GLY A 484 -0.05 -30.39 1.65
CA GLY A 484 -0.68 -31.48 0.90
C GLY A 484 -1.88 -31.06 0.03
N GLY A 485 -2.14 -29.75 -0.15
CA GLY A 485 -3.31 -29.21 -0.84
C GLY A 485 -4.54 -29.04 0.05
N GLY A 486 -4.41 -29.28 1.36
CA GLY A 486 -5.45 -29.04 2.34
C GLY A 486 -5.44 -27.62 2.90
N GLU A 487 -6.54 -27.26 3.57
CA GLU A 487 -6.65 -26.04 4.38
C GLU A 487 -5.68 -26.12 5.58
N GLN A 488 -4.95 -25.03 5.82
CA GLN A 488 -4.21 -24.84 7.05
C GLN A 488 -5.13 -24.17 8.08
N ALA A 489 -5.60 -24.92 9.09
CA ALA A 489 -6.60 -24.46 10.06
C ALA A 489 -6.26 -23.13 10.76
N PHE A 490 -4.96 -22.80 10.89
CA PHE A 490 -4.51 -21.60 11.56
C PHE A 490 -4.81 -20.30 10.79
N SER A 491 -4.75 -20.37 9.46
CA SER A 491 -5.13 -19.29 8.56
C SER A 491 -6.53 -19.47 7.96
N GLY A 492 -7.01 -20.71 7.92
CA GLY A 492 -8.17 -21.11 7.14
C GLY A 492 -7.95 -21.04 5.64
N ASP A 493 -6.70 -21.11 5.18
CA ASP A 493 -6.33 -20.96 3.79
C ASP A 493 -5.70 -22.23 3.24
N ARG A 494 -5.94 -22.49 1.96
CA ARG A 494 -5.13 -23.37 1.13
C ARG A 494 -4.14 -22.52 0.35
N ALA A 495 -2.95 -23.04 0.06
CA ALA A 495 -1.94 -22.23 -0.64
C ALA A 495 -1.00 -23.01 -1.56
N TRP A 496 -0.37 -22.25 -2.44
CA TRP A 496 0.73 -22.64 -3.30
C TRP A 496 1.89 -21.65 -3.16
N TRP A 497 3.10 -22.13 -3.40
CA TRP A 497 4.29 -21.28 -3.48
C TRP A 497 4.80 -21.21 -4.91
N PHE A 498 5.22 -20.03 -5.32
CA PHE A 498 5.96 -19.82 -6.55
C PHE A 498 7.33 -19.23 -6.23
N ASN A 499 8.37 -20.05 -6.38
CA ASN A 499 9.75 -19.63 -6.13
C ASN A 499 10.34 -19.04 -7.41
N PHE A 500 10.77 -17.78 -7.33
CA PHE A 500 11.39 -17.04 -8.43
C PHE A 500 12.76 -16.49 -8.04
N SER A 501 13.46 -17.15 -7.10
CA SER A 501 14.77 -16.72 -6.59
C SER A 501 15.86 -16.61 -7.68
N GLN A 502 15.64 -17.22 -8.84
CA GLN A 502 16.54 -17.11 -10.01
C GLN A 502 16.54 -15.70 -10.63
N VAL A 503 15.50 -14.91 -10.40
CA VAL A 503 15.43 -13.51 -10.85
C VAL A 503 16.24 -12.65 -9.89
N ASN A 504 17.33 -12.08 -10.39
CA ASN A 504 18.27 -11.26 -9.61
C ASN A 504 18.62 -9.93 -10.29
N THR A 505 18.20 -9.74 -11.54
CA THR A 505 18.41 -8.48 -12.25
C THR A 505 17.60 -7.38 -11.57
N PRO A 506 18.23 -6.28 -11.14
CA PRO A 506 17.49 -5.20 -10.51
C PRO A 506 16.40 -4.61 -11.41
N GLY A 507 15.31 -4.14 -10.81
CA GLY A 507 14.17 -3.51 -11.48
C GLY A 507 12.83 -3.81 -10.83
N GLU A 508 11.76 -3.29 -11.41
CA GLU A 508 10.39 -3.53 -10.92
C GLU A 508 9.73 -4.71 -11.62
N TYR A 509 8.99 -5.51 -10.85
CA TYR A 509 8.36 -6.75 -11.30
C TYR A 509 6.97 -6.96 -10.70
N TYR A 510 6.20 -7.87 -11.29
CA TYR A 510 5.01 -8.46 -10.68
C TYR A 510 4.88 -9.94 -11.04
N ILE A 511 4.17 -10.70 -10.21
CA ILE A 511 3.78 -12.08 -10.50
C ILE A 511 2.49 -12.05 -11.30
N TYR A 512 2.42 -12.84 -12.38
CA TYR A 512 1.25 -12.93 -13.24
C TYR A 512 0.75 -14.37 -13.36
N ASP A 513 -0.54 -14.55 -13.07
CA ASP A 513 -1.31 -15.75 -13.37
C ASP A 513 -2.09 -15.53 -14.68
N ALA A 514 -1.53 -16.03 -15.78
CA ALA A 514 -2.14 -15.90 -17.10
C ALA A 514 -3.45 -16.70 -17.26
N GLU A 515 -3.68 -17.74 -16.44
CA GLU A 515 -4.91 -18.54 -16.54
C GLU A 515 -6.10 -17.80 -15.90
N ASN A 516 -5.86 -17.08 -14.81
CA ASN A 516 -6.86 -16.29 -14.10
C ASN A 516 -6.88 -14.80 -14.49
N ASP A 517 -5.97 -14.37 -15.36
CA ASP A 517 -5.74 -12.96 -15.71
C ASP A 517 -5.54 -12.06 -14.47
N ALA A 518 -4.79 -12.56 -13.49
CA ALA A 518 -4.59 -11.94 -12.19
C ALA A 518 -3.10 -11.63 -11.95
N ARG A 519 -2.79 -10.55 -11.25
CA ARG A 519 -1.41 -10.18 -10.89
C ARG A 519 -1.25 -9.81 -9.41
N SER A 520 -0.04 -10.01 -8.87
CA SER A 520 0.36 -9.48 -7.57
C SER A 520 0.52 -7.96 -7.62
N ALA A 521 0.82 -7.37 -6.46
CA ALA A 521 1.40 -6.03 -6.38
C ALA A 521 2.69 -5.97 -7.21
N THR A 522 3.00 -4.77 -7.70
CA THR A 522 4.34 -4.46 -8.19
C THR A 522 5.31 -4.43 -7.03
N PHE A 523 6.54 -4.92 -7.24
CA PHE A 523 7.60 -4.95 -6.25
C PHE A 523 8.96 -4.77 -6.91
N GLU A 524 9.97 -4.32 -6.16
CA GLU A 524 11.32 -4.12 -6.65
C GLU A 524 12.23 -5.34 -6.40
N ILE A 525 13.22 -5.53 -7.27
CA ILE A 525 14.41 -6.30 -6.95
C ILE A 525 15.58 -5.32 -6.99
N GLY A 526 16.30 -5.15 -5.89
CA GLY A 526 17.34 -4.13 -5.74
C GLY A 526 18.09 -4.26 -4.43
N ASP A 527 19.32 -3.74 -4.38
CA ASP A 527 20.15 -3.80 -3.16
C ASP A 527 19.67 -2.81 -2.08
N ASP A 528 18.98 -1.74 -2.48
CA ASP A 528 18.49 -0.60 -1.69
C ASP A 528 16.96 -0.64 -1.45
N VAL A 529 16.31 -1.77 -1.78
CA VAL A 529 14.83 -1.93 -1.74
C VAL A 529 14.19 -1.63 -0.38
N TYR A 530 14.98 -1.70 0.70
CA TYR A 530 14.52 -1.51 2.07
C TYR A 530 14.94 -0.18 2.69
N ASP A 531 15.77 0.63 2.02
CA ASP A 531 16.39 1.82 2.62
C ASP A 531 15.34 2.88 2.98
N GLU A 532 14.48 3.24 2.01
CA GLU A 532 13.40 4.21 2.23
C GLU A 532 12.32 3.69 3.19
N VAL A 533 12.07 2.38 3.17
CA VAL A 533 11.15 1.73 4.12
C VAL A 533 11.70 1.86 5.54
N LEU A 534 13.00 1.60 5.72
CA LEU A 534 13.67 1.70 7.01
C LEU A 534 13.68 3.14 7.53
N LYS A 535 14.05 4.12 6.69
CA LYS A 535 14.01 5.55 7.04
C LYS A 535 12.61 5.97 7.46
N THR A 536 11.61 5.66 6.65
CA THR A 536 10.21 6.02 6.90
C THR A 536 9.68 5.38 8.18
N ALA A 537 9.97 4.10 8.40
CA ALA A 537 9.60 3.38 9.61
C ALA A 537 10.34 3.92 10.84
N PHE A 538 11.59 4.38 10.72
CA PHE A 538 12.32 4.94 11.86
C PHE A 538 11.77 6.31 12.28
N ARG A 539 11.32 7.13 11.31
CA ARG A 539 10.69 8.43 11.56
C ARG A 539 9.43 8.38 12.41
N THR A 540 8.83 7.21 12.65
CA THR A 540 7.72 7.11 13.61
C THR A 540 8.14 7.53 15.02
N PHE A 541 9.43 7.35 15.39
CA PHE A 541 9.95 7.86 16.65
C PHE A 541 9.93 9.39 16.73
N LEU A 542 10.16 10.11 15.62
CA LEU A 542 9.96 11.56 15.53
C LEU A 542 8.50 11.93 15.82
N TYR A 543 7.54 11.25 15.18
CA TYR A 543 6.12 11.51 15.38
C TYR A 543 5.66 11.19 16.81
N GLN A 544 6.29 10.20 17.46
CA GLN A 544 6.02 9.87 18.86
C GLN A 544 6.70 10.80 19.87
N ARG A 545 7.59 11.74 19.47
CA ARG A 545 8.24 12.65 20.43
C ARG A 545 7.23 13.57 21.12
N SER A 546 7.22 13.56 22.45
CA SER A 546 6.49 14.54 23.30
C SER A 546 7.34 15.78 23.57
N GLY A 547 6.76 16.98 23.53
CA GLY A 547 7.48 18.22 23.84
C GLY A 547 8.54 18.63 22.81
N PHE A 548 8.49 18.06 21.60
CA PHE A 548 9.35 18.42 20.47
C PHE A 548 8.53 19.10 19.37
N ASP A 549 9.04 20.21 18.85
CA ASP A 549 8.44 20.92 17.72
C ASP A 549 8.82 20.24 16.40
N LYS A 550 7.90 19.39 15.90
CA LYS A 550 8.12 18.59 14.69
C LYS A 550 8.17 19.45 13.45
N SER A 551 7.59 20.66 13.46
CA SER A 551 7.63 21.59 12.32
C SER A 551 9.04 22.08 11.95
N THR A 552 10.02 21.84 12.83
CA THR A 552 11.44 22.15 12.57
C THR A 552 12.10 21.20 11.57
N VAL A 553 11.53 20.02 11.34
CA VAL A 553 12.03 19.01 10.39
C VAL A 553 10.96 18.48 9.45
N GLU A 554 9.72 18.40 9.91
CA GLU A 554 8.59 17.93 9.13
C GLU A 554 7.94 19.10 8.40
N THR A 555 7.86 18.99 7.07
CA THR A 555 7.27 20.02 6.20
C THR A 555 5.97 19.56 5.54
N SER A 556 5.59 18.30 5.77
CA SER A 556 4.31 17.73 5.36
C SER A 556 3.20 18.06 6.39
N PRO A 557 1.96 17.61 6.15
CA PRO A 557 0.84 17.85 7.06
C PRO A 557 0.99 17.25 8.46
N TRP A 558 1.95 16.35 8.68
CA TRP A 558 2.26 15.81 10.02
C TRP A 558 3.19 16.73 10.82
N ALA A 559 3.49 17.93 10.33
CA ALA A 559 4.10 18.98 11.11
C ALA A 559 3.19 19.36 12.28
N ASP A 560 3.67 19.11 13.50
CA ASP A 560 2.99 19.47 14.75
C ASP A 560 3.94 20.24 15.68
N THR A 561 3.43 21.25 16.35
CA THR A 561 4.24 22.02 17.32
C THR A 561 4.49 21.22 18.61
N ALA A 562 5.32 21.74 19.51
CA ALA A 562 5.64 21.03 20.75
C ALA A 562 4.40 20.85 21.64
N SER A 563 4.07 19.59 21.94
CA SER A 563 2.97 19.18 22.81
C SER A 563 3.35 19.10 24.28
N HIS A 564 2.38 19.15 25.19
CA HIS A 564 2.56 18.92 26.63
C HIS A 564 3.58 19.84 27.32
N LEU A 565 3.80 21.07 26.82
CA LEU A 565 4.69 22.08 27.41
C LEU A 565 3.93 23.26 28.08
N GLY A 566 2.61 23.21 28.09
CA GLY A 566 1.75 24.20 28.74
C GLY A 566 1.68 24.09 30.26
N PRO A 567 0.88 24.96 30.92
CA PRO A 567 0.72 24.94 32.36
C PRO A 567 0.21 23.59 32.90
N ASN A 568 0.83 23.07 33.96
CA ASN A 568 0.54 21.77 34.58
C ASN A 568 0.76 20.54 33.66
N GLN A 569 1.49 20.68 32.56
CA GLN A 569 1.87 19.57 31.68
C GLN A 569 3.27 19.05 32.03
N ASP A 570 4.02 18.48 31.08
CA ASP A 570 5.22 17.70 31.37
C ASP A 570 6.32 18.49 32.10
N GLN A 571 6.44 19.80 31.89
CA GLN A 571 7.40 20.65 32.62
C GLN A 571 7.01 20.93 34.07
N ASP A 572 5.75 20.66 34.43
CA ASP A 572 5.15 20.96 35.72
C ASP A 572 4.17 19.85 36.15
N ALA A 573 4.52 18.60 35.85
CA ALA A 573 3.66 17.43 36.02
C ALA A 573 3.29 17.23 37.49
N ARG A 574 2.07 16.78 37.76
CA ARG A 574 1.54 16.58 39.11
C ARG A 574 1.59 15.13 39.53
N PHE A 575 1.80 14.88 40.81
CA PHE A 575 1.71 13.53 41.34
C PHE A 575 0.26 13.06 41.26
N TRP A 576 0.05 11.80 40.87
CA TRP A 576 -1.27 11.33 40.48
C TRP A 576 -2.41 11.53 41.49
N ASN A 577 -2.11 11.47 42.80
CA ASN A 577 -3.10 11.59 43.87
C ASN A 577 -3.12 12.97 44.55
N THR A 578 -2.39 13.96 44.03
CA THR A 578 -2.33 15.30 44.63
C THR A 578 -1.89 16.39 43.67
N SER A 579 -2.63 17.49 43.66
CA SER A 579 -2.31 18.68 42.86
C SER A 579 -1.37 19.67 43.58
N GLN A 580 -0.77 19.28 44.72
CA GLN A 580 0.10 20.16 45.50
C GLN A 580 1.39 20.50 44.73
N SER A 581 1.72 21.79 44.67
CA SER A 581 2.89 22.31 43.94
C SER A 581 4.25 21.79 44.43
N ALA A 582 4.33 21.32 45.68
CA ALA A 582 5.54 20.72 46.24
C ALA A 582 5.95 19.41 45.53
N ASN A 583 5.01 18.75 44.85
CA ASN A 583 5.22 17.50 44.13
C ASN A 583 5.35 17.70 42.61
N ARG A 584 5.66 18.92 42.15
CA ARG A 584 5.86 19.18 40.73
C ARG A 584 7.16 18.58 40.21
N LYS A 585 7.15 18.05 38.99
CA LYS A 585 8.34 17.51 38.31
C LYS A 585 8.40 17.96 36.86
N ASP A 586 9.61 18.20 36.35
CA ASP A 586 9.88 18.33 34.91
C ASP A 586 10.19 16.93 34.36
N LEU A 587 9.26 16.40 33.57
CA LEU A 587 9.26 15.06 32.96
C LEU A 587 9.07 15.14 31.44
N ARG A 588 9.48 16.26 30.82
CA ARG A 588 9.34 16.50 29.38
C ARG A 588 10.23 15.58 28.54
N GLY A 589 9.86 15.45 27.26
CA GLY A 589 10.57 14.64 26.29
C GLY A 589 10.15 13.18 26.32
N GLY A 590 10.94 12.34 25.64
CA GLY A 590 10.65 10.93 25.41
C GLY A 590 9.60 10.73 24.33
N TRP A 591 9.05 9.52 24.28
CA TRP A 591 8.06 9.12 23.29
C TRP A 591 6.75 8.76 23.96
N TYR A 592 5.64 9.09 23.30
CA TYR A 592 4.38 8.39 23.53
C TYR A 592 4.58 6.91 23.25
N ASP A 593 3.99 6.04 24.06
CA ASP A 593 4.20 4.60 23.94
C ASP A 593 3.58 4.00 22.68
N ALA A 594 2.32 4.35 22.48
CA ALA A 594 1.43 3.69 21.56
C ALA A 594 0.51 4.70 20.87
N GLY A 595 -0.76 4.34 20.69
CA GLY A 595 -1.80 5.23 20.19
C GLY A 595 -2.26 6.23 21.26
N ASP A 596 -2.07 5.94 22.54
CA ASP A 596 -2.22 6.89 23.64
C ASP A 596 -1.00 7.83 23.75
N LEU A 597 -1.13 8.91 24.53
CA LEU A 597 -0.09 9.91 24.71
C LEU A 597 0.66 9.75 26.04
N ASN A 598 0.56 8.57 26.65
CA ASN A 598 1.22 8.25 27.91
C ASN A 598 2.65 7.75 27.67
N LYS A 599 3.48 7.81 28.72
CA LYS A 599 4.89 7.42 28.69
C LYS A 599 5.19 6.49 29.86
N TYR A 600 5.78 5.34 29.56
CA TYR A 600 6.02 4.27 30.53
C TYR A 600 7.52 3.97 30.59
N THR A 601 8.11 4.07 31.78
CA THR A 601 9.57 3.96 31.97
C THR A 601 10.09 2.57 31.61
N ASN A 602 9.38 1.50 31.98
CA ASN A 602 9.83 0.13 31.63
C ASN A 602 9.90 -0.07 30.13
N TRP A 603 8.87 0.39 29.41
CA TRP A 603 8.77 0.23 27.96
C TRP A 603 9.77 1.14 27.24
N THR A 604 9.86 2.41 27.62
CA THR A 604 10.88 3.36 27.11
C THR A 604 12.30 2.81 27.26
N ALA A 605 12.65 2.29 28.44
CA ALA A 605 13.95 1.68 28.67
C ALA A 605 14.18 0.44 27.79
N ASN A 606 13.15 -0.37 27.56
CA ASN A 606 13.26 -1.52 26.65
C ASN A 606 13.45 -1.08 25.19
N TYR A 607 12.79 0.00 24.75
CA TYR A 607 12.97 0.55 23.41
C TYR A 607 14.41 0.98 23.19
N ILE A 608 14.99 1.69 24.16
CA ILE A 608 16.40 2.09 24.17
C ILE A 608 17.31 0.86 24.10
N LEU A 609 17.06 -0.17 24.90
CA LEU A 609 17.86 -1.40 24.84
C LEU A 609 17.79 -2.08 23.47
N CYS A 610 16.61 -2.14 22.85
CA CYS A 610 16.44 -2.74 21.52
C CYS A 610 17.11 -1.89 20.43
N MET A 611 17.00 -0.55 20.49
CA MET A 611 17.70 0.39 19.61
C MET A 611 19.22 0.25 19.71
N LEU A 612 19.75 0.14 20.92
CA LEU A 612 21.19 -0.05 21.16
C LEU A 612 21.68 -1.39 20.56
N HIS A 613 20.88 -2.46 20.67
CA HIS A 613 21.20 -3.70 20.00
C HIS A 613 21.09 -3.59 18.48
N ALA A 614 20.05 -2.96 17.95
CA ALA A 614 19.88 -2.75 16.51
C ALA A 614 21.08 -2.00 15.90
N TYR A 615 21.52 -0.92 16.56
CA TYR A 615 22.72 -0.17 16.18
C TYR A 615 23.97 -1.06 16.20
N ARG A 616 24.17 -1.84 17.26
CA ARG A 616 25.37 -2.68 17.39
C ARG A 616 25.39 -3.87 16.44
N ASP A 617 24.23 -4.42 16.12
CA ASP A 617 24.10 -5.58 15.25
C ASP A 617 24.38 -5.19 13.79
N THR A 618 24.00 -3.97 13.38
CA THR A 618 24.04 -3.49 11.98
C THR A 618 24.41 -2.00 11.89
N PRO A 619 25.59 -1.57 12.39
CA PRO A 619 25.90 -0.15 12.56
C PRO A 619 25.91 0.65 11.25
N ASP A 620 26.29 0.03 10.14
CA ASP A 620 26.45 0.69 8.84
C ASP A 620 25.12 1.05 8.17
N VAL A 621 24.04 0.36 8.54
CA VAL A 621 22.67 0.63 8.06
C VAL A 621 22.09 1.90 8.70
N TRP A 622 22.55 2.27 9.89
CA TRP A 622 22.03 3.42 10.64
C TRP A 622 22.78 4.70 10.30
N GLY A 623 22.43 5.27 9.15
CA GLY A 623 22.98 6.53 8.65
C GLY A 623 22.66 7.77 9.49
N ASP A 624 23.03 8.92 8.93
CA ASP A 624 22.85 10.29 9.47
C ASP A 624 21.99 11.13 8.50
N ASP A 625 21.07 10.46 7.80
CA ASP A 625 20.27 10.98 6.69
C ASP A 625 18.82 10.47 6.71
N PHE A 626 18.28 10.19 7.90
CA PHE A 626 16.92 9.71 8.11
C PHE A 626 15.91 10.88 8.27
N ASP A 627 16.35 12.10 7.94
CA ASP A 627 15.61 13.36 8.04
C ASP A 627 15.12 13.67 9.47
N MET A 628 15.84 13.17 10.48
CA MET A 628 15.60 13.39 11.89
C MET A 628 16.14 14.77 12.33
N PRO A 629 15.75 15.29 13.52
CA PRO A 629 16.18 16.61 14.01
C PRO A 629 17.68 16.88 14.04
N ASN A 630 18.48 15.82 14.13
CA ASN A 630 19.92 15.92 14.23
C ASN A 630 20.65 15.36 12.99
N SER A 631 19.93 14.96 11.93
CA SER A 631 20.54 14.43 10.72
C SER A 631 21.54 15.42 10.10
N GLY A 632 22.66 14.90 9.61
CA GLY A 632 23.80 15.62 9.07
C GLY A 632 24.79 16.15 10.12
N ASN A 633 24.70 15.72 11.38
CA ASN A 633 25.59 16.17 12.46
C ASN A 633 26.88 15.32 12.61
N GLY A 634 27.03 14.26 11.80
CA GLY A 634 28.13 13.30 11.86
C GLY A 634 27.94 12.17 12.88
N ILE A 635 26.74 11.99 13.45
CA ILE A 635 26.35 10.94 14.38
C ILE A 635 25.20 10.16 13.76
N SER A 636 25.18 8.84 13.95
CA SER A 636 24.04 8.01 13.51
C SER A 636 22.73 8.53 14.11
N ASP A 637 21.71 8.69 13.27
CA ASP A 637 20.38 9.14 13.71
C ASP A 637 19.77 8.21 14.76
N MET A 638 20.13 6.92 14.73
CA MET A 638 19.77 5.94 15.77
C MET A 638 20.36 6.34 17.14
N LEU A 639 21.62 6.78 17.20
CA LEU A 639 22.25 7.20 18.45
C LEU A 639 21.68 8.53 18.96
N ASP A 640 21.33 9.45 18.07
CA ASP A 640 20.65 10.69 18.43
C ASP A 640 19.24 10.44 18.98
N GLU A 641 18.49 9.51 18.39
CA GLU A 641 17.17 9.12 18.91
C GLU A 641 17.29 8.40 20.26
N ILE A 642 18.27 7.50 20.41
CA ILE A 642 18.56 6.88 21.73
C ILE A 642 18.86 7.96 22.78
N ARG A 643 19.64 8.98 22.42
CA ARG A 643 19.91 10.11 23.33
C ARG A 643 18.63 10.81 23.76
N TRP A 644 17.69 11.07 22.84
CA TRP A 644 16.38 11.66 23.18
C TRP A 644 15.62 10.84 24.24
N GLY A 645 15.54 9.52 24.04
CA GLY A 645 14.90 8.61 25.00
C GLY A 645 15.61 8.59 26.36
N VAL A 646 16.94 8.49 26.35
CA VAL A 646 17.74 8.42 27.57
C VAL A 646 17.67 9.73 28.38
N GLU A 647 17.70 10.89 27.73
CA GLU A 647 17.53 12.18 28.41
C GLU A 647 16.14 12.30 29.06
N SER A 648 15.10 11.66 28.51
CA SER A 648 13.80 11.55 29.17
C SER A 648 13.88 10.71 30.46
N LEU A 649 14.50 9.53 30.41
CA LEU A 649 14.68 8.67 31.59
C LEU A 649 15.51 9.36 32.68
N VAL A 650 16.52 10.15 32.29
CA VAL A 650 17.31 10.99 33.20
C VAL A 650 16.42 11.93 34.02
N ARG A 651 15.38 12.52 33.42
CA ARG A 651 14.41 13.38 34.11
C ARG A 651 13.49 12.60 35.06
N HIS A 652 13.23 11.33 34.77
CA HIS A 652 12.41 10.45 35.62
C HIS A 652 13.16 9.94 36.86
N GLN A 653 14.49 9.98 36.85
CA GLN A 653 15.30 9.56 37.99
C GLN A 653 15.33 10.61 39.10
N GLN A 654 15.04 10.17 40.31
CA GLN A 654 15.13 10.99 41.51
C GLN A 654 16.53 10.97 42.13
N SER A 655 16.83 11.95 42.98
CA SER A 655 18.14 12.08 43.65
C SER A 655 18.55 10.90 44.54
N ASN A 656 17.61 10.02 44.91
CA ASN A 656 17.89 8.80 45.66
C ASN A 656 18.17 7.56 44.78
N GLY A 657 18.17 7.73 43.44
CA GLY A 657 18.37 6.69 42.45
C GLY A 657 17.08 6.05 41.91
N SER A 658 15.94 6.19 42.60
CA SER A 658 14.65 5.64 42.14
C SER A 658 14.15 6.32 40.86
N VAL A 659 13.45 5.59 40.00
CA VAL A 659 12.92 6.13 38.73
C VAL A 659 11.40 6.02 38.68
N ILE A 660 10.73 7.13 38.38
CA ILE A 660 9.28 7.27 38.22
C ILE A 660 8.75 6.23 37.21
N SER A 661 7.62 5.58 37.50
CA SER A 661 7.08 4.52 36.65
C SER A 661 6.43 5.04 35.38
N VAL A 662 5.49 5.99 35.49
CA VAL A 662 4.62 6.41 34.39
C VAL A 662 4.38 7.91 34.40
N LEU A 663 4.17 8.49 33.22
CA LEU A 663 3.63 9.82 33.01
C LEU A 663 2.43 9.73 32.07
N GLU A 664 1.27 10.12 32.59
CA GLU A 664 0.00 10.17 31.87
C GLU A 664 -0.25 11.57 31.31
N SER A 665 -0.85 11.65 30.13
CA SER A 665 -1.52 12.84 29.61
C SER A 665 -3.05 12.69 29.69
N SER A 666 -3.75 13.70 30.22
CA SER A 666 -5.20 13.61 30.46
C SER A 666 -6.09 13.88 29.25
N ASP A 667 -5.53 14.40 28.16
CA ASP A 667 -6.27 14.80 26.95
C ASP A 667 -5.87 13.93 25.76
N ASP A 668 -6.83 13.73 24.84
CA ASP A 668 -6.65 12.96 23.62
C ASP A 668 -7.00 13.75 22.34
N ASN A 669 -6.65 15.04 22.29
CA ASN A 669 -6.89 15.88 21.12
C ASN A 669 -5.92 15.57 19.97
N SER A 670 -6.36 15.88 18.74
CA SER A 670 -5.58 15.76 17.51
C SER A 670 -5.44 17.13 16.82
N PRO A 671 -4.22 17.55 16.44
CA PRO A 671 -2.92 16.91 16.72
C PRO A 671 -2.51 17.07 18.20
N PRO A 672 -1.50 16.33 18.70
CA PRO A 672 -1.11 16.33 20.12
C PRO A 672 -0.75 17.70 20.70
N SER A 673 -0.27 18.66 19.90
CA SER A 673 0.00 20.02 20.38
C SER A 673 -1.24 20.77 20.87
N SER A 674 -2.44 20.33 20.50
CA SER A 674 -3.70 20.91 20.95
C SER A 674 -4.14 20.44 22.35
N ASN A 675 -3.42 19.51 22.97
CA ASN A 675 -3.68 19.08 24.34
C ASN A 675 -3.36 20.16 25.36
N THR A 676 -4.30 20.42 26.27
CA THR A 676 -4.14 21.42 27.34
C THR A 676 -4.28 20.85 28.75
N GLY A 677 -4.68 19.58 28.83
CA GLY A 677 -4.90 18.82 30.04
C GLY A 677 -3.63 18.59 30.85
N GLN A 678 -3.82 18.24 32.11
CA GLN A 678 -2.77 18.08 33.11
C GLN A 678 -2.02 16.76 32.91
N SER A 679 -0.69 16.81 32.99
CA SER A 679 0.12 15.59 33.04
C SER A 679 0.22 15.08 34.48
N ARG A 680 -0.02 13.78 34.69
CA ARG A 680 0.01 13.12 36.01
C ARG A 680 1.05 12.01 36.04
N TYR A 681 1.86 11.93 37.09
CA TYR A 681 2.92 10.91 37.20
C TYR A 681 2.71 9.96 38.40
N GLY A 682 3.05 8.69 38.19
CA GLY A 682 3.05 7.64 39.21
C GLY A 682 4.31 7.66 40.10
N PRO A 683 4.34 6.95 41.24
CA PRO A 683 5.53 6.84 42.06
C PRO A 683 6.64 6.03 41.37
N PRO A 684 7.88 6.11 41.86
CA PRO A 684 8.94 5.19 41.44
C PRO A 684 8.63 3.73 41.78
N THR A 685 9.08 2.82 40.92
CA THR A 685 8.95 1.37 41.14
C THR A 685 10.28 0.66 40.92
N THR A 686 10.36 -0.57 41.44
CA THR A 686 11.56 -1.39 41.34
C THR A 686 11.85 -1.77 39.89
N SER A 687 10.82 -2.15 39.13
CA SER A 687 10.96 -2.55 37.74
C SER A 687 11.43 -1.36 36.88
N ALA A 688 10.76 -0.20 36.99
CA ALA A 688 11.13 1.02 36.28
C ALA A 688 12.58 1.43 36.57
N THR A 689 12.98 1.37 37.85
CA THR A 689 14.34 1.70 38.27
C THR A 689 15.38 0.73 37.70
N LEU A 690 15.11 -0.57 37.67
CA LEU A 690 16.02 -1.57 37.10
C LEU A 690 16.09 -1.50 35.57
N SER A 691 14.96 -1.26 34.90
CA SER A 691 14.91 -1.07 33.45
C SER A 691 15.71 0.16 33.05
N ALA A 692 15.54 1.29 33.75
CA ALA A 692 16.36 2.48 33.54
C ALA A 692 17.85 2.23 33.83
N ALA A 693 18.19 1.48 34.90
CA ALA A 693 19.58 1.10 35.17
C ALA A 693 20.21 0.32 34.02
N ALA A 694 19.46 -0.62 33.41
CA ALA A 694 19.90 -1.36 32.24
C ALA A 694 20.12 -0.44 31.02
N ALA A 695 19.15 0.43 30.72
CA ALA A 695 19.22 1.37 29.59
C ALA A 695 20.38 2.36 29.76
N PHE A 696 20.55 2.94 30.95
CA PHE A 696 21.67 3.85 31.26
C PHE A 696 23.03 3.17 31.12
N ALA A 697 23.19 1.96 31.68
CA ALA A 697 24.46 1.24 31.61
C ALA A 697 24.81 0.88 30.16
N PHE A 698 23.84 0.43 29.37
CA PHE A 698 24.11 0.03 28.00
C PHE A 698 24.32 1.24 27.07
N ALA A 699 23.53 2.32 27.23
CA ALA A 699 23.71 3.55 26.49
C ALA A 699 25.07 4.19 26.78
N SER A 700 25.48 4.27 28.05
CA SER A 700 26.81 4.73 28.47
C SER A 700 27.91 3.99 27.71
N LYS A 701 27.87 2.65 27.74
CA LYS A 701 28.85 1.81 27.06
C LYS A 701 28.89 2.02 25.55
N VAL A 702 27.73 2.11 24.90
CA VAL A 702 27.64 2.26 23.43
C VAL A 702 28.05 3.66 22.98
N PHE A 703 27.66 4.71 23.72
CA PHE A 703 28.10 6.07 23.44
C PHE A 703 29.62 6.21 23.58
N ASP A 704 30.22 5.61 24.60
CA ASP A 704 31.67 5.56 24.75
C ASP A 704 32.35 4.79 23.61
N ASP A 705 31.81 3.62 23.22
CA ASP A 705 32.34 2.81 22.11
C ASP A 705 32.27 3.54 20.77
N ALA A 706 31.18 4.28 20.53
CA ALA A 706 30.98 5.09 19.33
C ALA A 706 31.72 6.43 19.38
N GLY A 707 32.27 6.82 20.54
CA GLY A 707 32.97 8.09 20.72
C GLY A 707 32.06 9.32 20.70
N VAL A 708 30.78 9.17 21.07
CA VAL A 708 29.77 10.24 21.06
C VAL A 708 29.25 10.54 22.47
N PHE A 709 28.77 11.76 22.68
CA PHE A 709 28.15 12.20 23.95
C PHE A 709 28.93 11.85 25.25
N PRO A 710 30.26 12.05 25.35
CA PRO A 710 31.07 11.53 26.46
C PRO A 710 30.64 12.04 27.85
N THR A 711 30.17 13.29 27.94
CA THR A 711 29.64 13.84 29.20
C THR A 711 28.37 13.13 29.64
N LEU A 712 27.47 12.83 28.69
CA LEU A 712 26.25 12.09 28.97
C LEU A 712 26.60 10.64 29.33
N ALA A 713 27.50 9.98 28.58
CA ALA A 713 27.92 8.61 28.87
C ALA A 713 28.45 8.44 30.30
N SER A 714 29.29 9.36 30.78
CA SER A 714 29.78 9.36 32.16
C SER A 714 28.69 9.61 33.20
N ASP A 715 27.75 10.53 32.94
CA ASP A 715 26.59 10.75 33.81
C ASP A 715 25.70 9.49 33.90
N LEU A 716 25.46 8.83 32.77
CA LEU A 716 24.64 7.62 32.68
C LEU A 716 25.25 6.44 33.45
N GLU A 717 26.57 6.29 33.47
CA GLU A 717 27.22 5.27 34.30
C GLU A 717 26.83 5.43 35.77
N GLN A 718 27.01 6.64 36.32
CA GLN A 718 26.69 6.91 37.72
C GLN A 718 25.20 6.71 38.02
N ARG A 719 24.32 7.16 37.12
CA ARG A 719 22.88 6.97 37.24
C ARG A 719 22.47 5.51 37.24
N ALA A 720 23.10 4.69 36.41
CA ALA A 720 22.86 3.26 36.37
C ALA A 720 23.23 2.59 37.70
N ILE A 721 24.37 2.97 38.28
CA ILE A 721 24.84 2.49 39.59
C ILE A 721 23.86 2.90 40.70
N ASP A 722 23.43 4.15 40.72
CA ASP A 722 22.51 4.68 41.74
C ASP A 722 21.12 4.01 41.67
N ALA A 723 20.59 3.84 40.44
CA ALA A 723 19.33 3.15 40.20
C ALA A 723 19.39 1.69 40.67
N TYR A 724 20.43 0.95 40.26
CA TYR A 724 20.60 -0.44 40.71
C TYR A 724 20.72 -0.53 42.24
N SER A 725 21.49 0.39 42.86
CA SER A 725 21.68 0.43 44.31
C SER A 725 20.39 0.77 45.08
N TRP A 726 19.53 1.61 44.51
CA TRP A 726 18.20 1.86 45.07
C TRP A 726 17.31 0.63 44.98
N ALA A 727 17.24 -0.03 43.82
CA ALA A 727 16.40 -1.20 43.61
C ALA A 727 16.85 -2.41 44.47
N GLN A 728 18.15 -2.53 44.76
CA GLN A 728 18.66 -3.53 45.71
C GLN A 728 18.11 -3.35 47.13
N ARG A 729 17.94 -2.10 47.57
CA ARG A 729 17.39 -1.76 48.89
C ARG A 729 15.86 -1.79 48.91
N ASN A 730 15.23 -1.69 47.73
CA ASN A 730 13.78 -1.60 47.56
C ASN A 730 13.31 -2.63 46.52
N PRO A 731 13.42 -3.95 46.78
CA PRO A 731 13.27 -4.98 45.75
C PRO A 731 11.81 -5.28 45.32
N ALA A 732 10.82 -4.69 46.00
CA ALA A 732 9.41 -5.07 45.86
C ALA A 732 8.45 -3.87 45.77
N VAL A 733 8.95 -2.67 45.47
CA VAL A 733 8.11 -1.48 45.23
C VAL A 733 7.42 -1.63 43.87
N LYS A 734 6.08 -1.62 43.88
CA LYS A 734 5.19 -1.71 42.71
C LYS A 734 4.16 -0.58 42.73
N PHE A 735 3.60 -0.26 41.57
CA PHE A 735 2.49 0.68 41.41
C PHE A 735 1.60 0.26 40.24
N CYS A 736 0.34 -0.03 40.53
CA CYS A 736 -0.59 -0.49 39.49
C CYS A 736 -1.37 0.70 38.93
N ASN A 737 -1.32 0.88 37.63
CA ASN A 737 -1.86 2.04 36.92
C ASN A 737 -3.40 2.05 36.98
N GLU A 738 -4.02 0.94 36.58
CA GLU A 738 -5.48 0.78 36.48
C GLU A 738 -6.18 1.03 37.82
N SER A 739 -5.69 0.41 38.91
CA SER A 739 -6.30 0.54 40.23
C SER A 739 -6.17 1.94 40.85
N ASN A 740 -5.28 2.77 40.32
CA ASN A 740 -5.07 4.14 40.76
C ASN A 740 -5.63 5.18 39.78
N GLY A 741 -6.19 4.77 38.63
CA GLY A 741 -6.79 5.66 37.64
C GLY A 741 -5.76 6.57 36.95
N VAL A 742 -4.58 6.03 36.62
CA VAL A 742 -3.46 6.75 35.99
C VAL A 742 -2.94 5.94 34.83
N ALA A 743 -2.97 6.50 33.62
CA ALA A 743 -2.56 5.85 32.38
C ALA A 743 -3.36 4.56 32.08
N ALA A 744 -3.34 4.14 30.82
CA ALA A 744 -4.16 3.01 30.35
C ALA A 744 -3.44 1.65 30.48
N GLY A 745 -2.12 1.63 30.23
CA GLY A 745 -1.32 0.40 30.22
C GLY A 745 -0.77 0.00 31.59
N GLU A 746 -0.66 -1.29 31.85
CA GLU A 746 0.02 -1.83 33.05
C GLU A 746 1.43 -2.34 32.68
N GLN A 747 2.45 -1.86 33.40
CA GLN A 747 3.86 -2.12 33.07
C GLN A 747 4.62 -2.89 34.17
N GLU A 748 3.99 -3.10 35.33
CA GLU A 748 4.63 -3.68 36.53
C GLU A 748 4.57 -5.21 36.63
N ASP A 749 3.88 -5.88 35.71
CA ASP A 749 3.41 -7.27 35.87
C ASP A 749 3.96 -8.27 34.85
N GLY A 750 4.75 -7.82 33.87
CA GLY A 750 5.35 -8.69 32.86
C GLY A 750 4.29 -9.58 32.19
N PHE A 751 4.43 -10.90 32.34
CA PHE A 751 3.52 -11.90 31.74
C PHE A 751 2.23 -12.16 32.52
N SER A 752 2.21 -11.83 33.81
CA SER A 752 1.15 -12.28 34.70
C SER A 752 -0.14 -11.46 34.59
N GLY A 753 -0.11 -10.32 33.88
CA GLY A 753 -1.24 -9.42 33.70
C GLY A 753 -1.88 -8.94 35.02
N ASN A 754 -1.18 -9.09 36.14
CA ASN A 754 -1.72 -8.88 37.47
C ASN A 754 -0.70 -8.21 38.37
N CYS A 755 -0.62 -6.88 38.25
CA CYS A 755 0.21 -6.04 39.11
C CYS A 755 -0.07 -6.22 40.62
N GLY A 756 -1.29 -6.65 40.99
CA GLY A 756 -1.72 -6.85 42.37
C GLY A 756 -1.14 -8.09 43.08
N ASN A 757 -0.45 -8.97 42.38
CA ASN A 757 0.17 -10.15 43.00
C ASN A 757 1.50 -9.81 43.71
N ASN A 758 1.93 -10.67 44.63
CA ASN A 758 3.25 -10.57 45.28
C ASN A 758 4.38 -11.20 44.44
N ASP A 759 4.16 -11.48 43.15
CA ASP A 759 5.19 -12.05 42.28
C ASP A 759 6.27 -11.01 41.97
N LEU A 760 7.54 -11.37 42.15
CA LEU A 760 8.69 -10.51 41.87
C LEU A 760 9.49 -10.98 40.63
N SER A 761 8.96 -11.95 39.88
CA SER A 761 9.64 -12.57 38.72
C SER A 761 10.12 -11.52 37.71
N TYR A 762 9.28 -10.54 37.39
CA TYR A 762 9.60 -9.46 36.46
C TYR A 762 10.70 -8.53 36.99
N GLN A 763 10.63 -8.11 38.26
CA GLN A 763 11.69 -7.30 38.88
C GLN A 763 13.03 -8.07 38.91
N GLN A 764 12.99 -9.40 39.16
CA GLN A 764 14.20 -10.22 39.11
C GLN A 764 14.76 -10.39 37.70
N GLN A 765 13.90 -10.48 36.69
CA GLN A 765 14.31 -10.47 35.27
C GLN A 765 15.04 -9.16 34.93
N ARG A 766 14.41 -8.00 35.22
CA ARG A 766 15.03 -6.68 35.00
C ARG A 766 16.34 -6.52 35.76
N ARG A 767 16.45 -7.09 36.96
CA ARG A 767 17.69 -7.07 37.74
C ARG A 767 18.83 -7.88 37.10
N ARG A 768 18.53 -9.02 36.48
CA ARG A 768 19.53 -9.81 35.73
C ARG A 768 20.00 -9.05 34.50
N ILE A 769 19.08 -8.47 33.74
CA ILE A 769 19.37 -7.65 32.56
C ILE A 769 20.27 -6.45 32.95
N ALA A 770 19.89 -5.68 33.98
CA ALA A 770 20.68 -4.54 34.44
C ALA A 770 22.08 -4.94 34.91
N ALA A 771 22.21 -6.07 35.64
CA ALA A 771 23.51 -6.56 36.10
C ALA A 771 24.44 -6.92 34.94
N ILE A 772 23.93 -7.43 33.82
CA ILE A 772 24.72 -7.77 32.64
C ILE A 772 25.36 -6.51 32.06
N TYR A 773 24.57 -5.47 31.78
CA TYR A 773 25.11 -4.24 31.19
C TYR A 773 25.99 -3.45 32.17
N LEU A 774 25.64 -3.42 33.46
CA LEU A 774 26.50 -2.84 34.49
C LEU A 774 27.83 -3.58 34.64
N TYR A 775 27.82 -4.91 34.53
CA TYR A 775 29.07 -5.67 34.53
C TYR A 775 29.93 -5.35 33.31
N ASP A 776 29.32 -5.19 32.13
CA ASP A 776 30.09 -4.84 30.94
C ASP A 776 30.73 -3.45 31.04
N LEU A 777 29.95 -2.47 31.51
CA LEU A 777 30.38 -1.10 31.68
C LEU A 777 31.47 -0.96 32.76
N THR A 778 31.22 -1.48 33.96
CA THR A 778 32.02 -1.14 35.16
C THR A 778 33.07 -2.19 35.51
N ARG A 779 32.93 -3.43 35.02
CA ARG A 779 33.71 -4.60 35.43
C ARG A 779 33.65 -4.94 36.93
N ILE A 780 32.72 -4.36 37.69
CA ILE A 780 32.59 -4.60 39.13
C ILE A 780 32.11 -6.04 39.40
N ALA A 781 32.84 -6.74 40.28
CA ALA A 781 32.63 -8.16 40.54
C ALA A 781 31.26 -8.51 41.16
N SER A 782 30.63 -7.58 41.90
CA SER A 782 29.32 -7.82 42.52
C SER A 782 28.22 -8.08 41.48
N TYR A 783 28.27 -7.41 40.32
CA TYR A 783 27.34 -7.66 39.22
C TYR A 783 27.57 -9.04 38.59
N GLN A 784 28.82 -9.43 38.33
CA GLN A 784 29.14 -10.78 37.84
C GLN A 784 28.73 -11.87 38.83
N ASN A 785 28.93 -11.65 40.14
CA ASN A 785 28.50 -12.59 41.17
C ASN A 785 26.97 -12.74 41.17
N TYR A 786 26.23 -11.64 41.02
CA TYR A 786 24.78 -11.69 40.89
C TYR A 786 24.34 -12.49 39.65
N ILE A 787 24.98 -12.27 38.49
CA ILE A 787 24.71 -13.04 37.26
C ILE A 787 25.00 -14.53 37.50
N SER A 788 26.17 -14.86 38.04
CA SER A 788 26.59 -16.24 38.34
C SER A 788 25.58 -16.98 39.22
N ASN A 789 25.00 -16.29 40.20
CA ASN A 789 24.07 -16.87 41.15
C ASN A 789 22.64 -16.96 40.62
N ASN A 790 22.28 -16.21 39.57
CA ASN A 790 20.88 -16.05 39.17
C ASN A 790 20.58 -16.39 37.70
N TRP A 791 21.58 -16.62 36.84
CA TRP A 791 21.33 -16.88 35.41
C TRP A 791 20.45 -18.11 35.16
N ARG A 792 20.49 -19.12 36.04
CA ARG A 792 19.65 -20.32 35.94
C ARG A 792 18.15 -20.05 36.12
N ASN A 793 17.79 -18.88 36.64
CA ASN A 793 16.40 -18.44 36.77
C ASN A 793 15.87 -17.77 35.49
N ALA A 794 16.73 -17.54 34.49
CA ALA A 794 16.29 -17.07 33.19
C ALA A 794 15.53 -18.18 32.44
N LYS A 795 14.53 -17.79 31.66
CA LYS A 795 13.58 -18.72 31.03
C LYS A 795 14.23 -19.67 30.03
N PHE A 796 15.28 -19.24 29.32
CA PHE A 796 16.03 -20.11 28.40
C PHE A 796 16.69 -21.31 29.09
N ASN A 797 17.03 -21.22 30.38
CA ASN A 797 17.61 -22.35 31.11
C ASN A 797 16.60 -23.48 31.36
N ALA A 798 15.30 -23.18 31.27
CA ALA A 798 14.22 -24.16 31.24
C ALA A 798 13.78 -24.52 29.80
N GLY A 799 14.54 -24.11 28.78
CA GLY A 799 14.26 -24.38 27.37
C GLY A 799 13.33 -23.37 26.68
N PHE A 800 12.88 -22.32 27.37
CA PHE A 800 11.96 -21.34 26.78
C PHE A 800 12.72 -20.22 26.06
N VAL A 801 12.68 -20.26 24.73
CA VAL A 801 13.26 -19.25 23.83
C VAL A 801 12.17 -18.75 22.89
N GLN A 802 11.69 -17.54 23.15
CA GLN A 802 10.50 -16.99 22.51
C GLN A 802 10.46 -15.45 22.52
N PRO A 803 9.70 -14.80 21.60
CA PRO A 803 9.65 -13.34 21.42
C PRO A 803 9.37 -12.49 22.65
N ASP A 804 8.57 -13.02 23.54
CA ASP A 804 8.05 -12.37 24.72
C ASP A 804 9.14 -12.19 25.80
N VAL A 805 10.11 -13.11 25.89
CA VAL A 805 11.31 -13.02 26.76
C VAL A 805 12.59 -12.71 25.98
N SER A 806 12.44 -12.14 24.79
CA SER A 806 13.56 -11.83 23.87
C SER A 806 14.56 -10.82 24.46
N ASP A 807 14.12 -9.95 25.36
CA ASP A 807 14.97 -8.95 26.03
C ASP A 807 16.01 -9.61 26.94
N GLU A 808 15.59 -10.55 27.79
CA GLU A 808 16.47 -11.32 28.67
C GLU A 808 17.38 -12.24 27.86
N GLN A 809 16.85 -12.92 26.83
CA GLN A 809 17.64 -13.76 25.94
C GLN A 809 18.76 -12.97 25.27
N THR A 810 18.43 -11.81 24.69
CA THR A 810 19.39 -10.92 24.03
C THR A 810 20.45 -10.45 25.01
N ALA A 811 20.07 -10.07 26.24
CA ALA A 811 21.04 -9.67 27.27
C ALA A 811 22.01 -10.81 27.63
N PHE A 812 21.52 -12.06 27.76
CA PHE A 812 22.41 -13.19 28.05
C PHE A 812 23.27 -13.59 26.85
N MET A 813 22.76 -13.51 25.62
CA MET A 813 23.59 -13.67 24.41
C MET A 813 24.71 -12.64 24.38
N TYR A 814 24.38 -11.36 24.63
CA TYR A 814 25.34 -10.28 24.81
C TYR A 814 26.38 -10.58 25.90
N TYR A 815 25.95 -11.08 27.06
CA TYR A 815 26.87 -11.46 28.15
C TYR A 815 27.93 -12.46 27.68
N THR A 816 27.56 -13.40 26.79
CA THR A 816 28.52 -14.37 26.25
C THR A 816 29.53 -13.75 25.27
N SER A 817 29.25 -12.59 24.68
CA SER A 817 30.19 -11.88 23.78
C SER A 817 31.08 -10.87 24.49
N ILE A 818 30.72 -10.42 25.71
CA ILE A 818 31.53 -9.48 26.51
C ILE A 818 33.00 -9.92 26.61
N SER A 819 33.94 -9.02 26.32
CA SER A 819 35.37 -9.31 26.46
C SER A 819 35.77 -9.52 27.94
N GLY A 820 36.60 -10.54 28.22
CA GLY A 820 36.99 -10.91 29.58
C GLY A 820 35.91 -11.68 30.38
N GLY A 821 36.03 -11.68 31.71
CA GLY A 821 35.10 -12.33 32.64
C GLY A 821 35.28 -13.84 32.85
N ASN A 822 34.38 -14.44 33.62
CA ASN A 822 34.43 -15.86 33.97
C ASN A 822 34.09 -16.74 32.75
N ARG A 823 35.13 -17.29 32.10
CA ARG A 823 35.00 -18.15 30.92
C ARG A 823 34.11 -19.37 31.16
N GLY A 824 34.19 -20.00 32.33
CA GLY A 824 33.36 -21.16 32.67
C GLY A 824 31.87 -20.81 32.74
N LEU A 825 31.55 -19.66 33.35
CA LEU A 825 30.18 -19.15 33.42
C LEU A 825 29.64 -18.81 32.03
N LYS A 826 30.42 -18.08 31.22
CA LYS A 826 30.04 -17.74 29.84
C LYS A 826 29.78 -19.00 29.00
N ASN A 827 30.64 -20.00 29.08
CA ASN A 827 30.44 -21.28 28.38
C ASN A 827 29.19 -22.02 28.86
N SER A 828 28.90 -21.99 30.17
CA SER A 828 27.70 -22.62 30.74
C SER A 828 26.42 -21.95 30.22
N ILE A 829 26.38 -20.61 30.21
CA ILE A 829 25.26 -19.83 29.68
C ILE A 829 25.11 -20.07 28.18
N ARG A 830 26.21 -20.03 27.41
CA ARG A 830 26.19 -20.31 25.96
C ARG A 830 25.65 -21.70 25.67
N THR A 831 26.08 -22.73 26.41
CA THR A 831 25.57 -24.10 26.25
C THR A 831 24.08 -24.19 26.55
N ALA A 832 23.60 -23.50 27.58
CA ALA A 832 22.17 -23.47 27.91
C ALA A 832 21.35 -22.75 26.83
N LEU A 833 21.85 -21.62 26.29
CA LEU A 833 21.25 -20.94 25.15
C LEU A 833 21.22 -21.84 23.91
N ASP A 834 22.34 -22.46 23.55
CA ASP A 834 22.45 -23.32 22.38
C ASP A 834 21.49 -24.53 22.46
N ASN A 835 21.39 -25.18 23.62
CA ASN A 835 20.41 -26.22 23.87
C ASN A 835 18.97 -25.69 23.73
N ALA A 836 18.70 -24.50 24.26
CA ALA A 836 17.37 -23.91 24.21
C ALA A 836 16.99 -23.51 22.77
N PHE A 837 17.93 -23.01 21.97
CA PHE A 837 17.74 -22.75 20.53
C PHE A 837 17.70 -24.03 19.68
N SER A 838 18.30 -25.13 20.14
CA SER A 838 18.28 -26.42 19.44
C SER A 838 16.98 -27.19 19.66
N PHE A 839 16.46 -27.20 20.89
CA PHE A 839 15.33 -28.05 21.28
C PHE A 839 14.09 -27.25 21.64
N GLY A 840 14.27 -26.14 22.36
CA GLY A 840 13.18 -25.27 22.78
C GLY A 840 12.59 -24.47 21.62
N PHE A 841 13.46 -23.83 20.82
CA PHE A 841 13.05 -23.05 19.65
C PHE A 841 12.29 -23.92 18.64
N GLY A 842 12.79 -25.13 18.37
CA GLY A 842 12.15 -26.11 17.49
C GLY A 842 10.75 -26.55 17.94
N ASN A 843 10.49 -26.67 19.25
CA ASN A 843 9.14 -26.99 19.75
C ASN A 843 8.09 -25.93 19.37
N TYR A 844 8.54 -24.69 19.14
CA TYR A 844 7.69 -23.57 18.75
C TYR A 844 7.86 -23.16 17.27
N ASP A 845 8.68 -23.90 16.51
CA ASP A 845 9.07 -23.59 15.14
C ASP A 845 8.99 -24.80 14.19
N THR A 846 8.32 -25.88 14.64
CA THR A 846 8.14 -27.11 13.85
C THR A 846 7.53 -26.82 12.48
N GLY A 847 6.60 -25.86 12.38
CA GLY A 847 5.92 -25.52 11.13
C GLY A 847 6.80 -24.86 10.07
N TRP A 848 7.91 -24.20 10.43
CA TRP A 848 8.89 -23.75 9.45
C TRP A 848 9.75 -24.91 8.96
N ALA A 849 10.23 -25.75 9.89
CA ALA A 849 11.07 -26.91 9.60
C ALA A 849 10.35 -28.01 8.78
N THR A 850 9.05 -28.20 8.99
CA THR A 850 8.20 -29.12 8.20
C THR A 850 7.66 -28.48 6.92
N GLY A 851 7.70 -27.14 6.83
CA GLY A 851 7.11 -26.38 5.72
C GLY A 851 5.59 -26.28 5.79
N ASP A 852 4.98 -26.53 6.94
CA ASP A 852 3.54 -26.46 7.13
C ASP A 852 3.01 -25.03 7.22
N ASP A 853 3.89 -24.04 7.49
CA ASP A 853 3.50 -22.63 7.42
C ASP A 853 3.40 -22.15 5.98
N ILE A 854 2.20 -21.76 5.54
CA ILE A 854 1.96 -21.33 4.17
C ILE A 854 2.36 -19.87 3.89
N TYR A 855 2.43 -19.02 4.93
CA TYR A 855 2.75 -17.59 4.82
C TYR A 855 4.22 -17.27 5.05
N ARG A 856 5.02 -18.31 5.31
CA ARG A 856 6.44 -18.19 5.54
C ARG A 856 6.79 -17.38 6.81
N ALA A 857 5.90 -17.36 7.78
CA ALA A 857 6.12 -16.75 9.09
C ALA A 857 5.36 -17.57 10.12
N TYR A 858 5.94 -18.71 10.51
CA TYR A 858 5.26 -19.64 11.38
C TYR A 858 4.98 -18.99 12.74
N MET A 859 3.71 -19.04 13.12
CA MET A 859 3.23 -18.56 14.41
C MET A 859 2.42 -19.66 15.07
N VAL A 860 2.76 -19.99 16.31
CA VAL A 860 2.01 -20.94 17.16
C VAL A 860 0.99 -20.18 18.00
N ASN A 861 -0.22 -20.70 18.08
CA ASN A 861 -1.18 -20.35 19.12
C ASN A 861 -1.27 -21.51 20.13
N ASP A 862 -0.51 -21.41 21.22
CA ASP A 862 -0.55 -22.41 22.30
C ASP A 862 -1.44 -21.98 23.47
N TYR A 863 -2.32 -20.99 23.26
CA TYR A 863 -3.20 -20.47 24.30
C TYR A 863 -4.15 -21.52 24.89
N ALA A 864 -4.44 -22.59 24.12
CA ALA A 864 -5.28 -23.69 24.58
C ALA A 864 -4.62 -24.59 25.64
N ASN A 865 -3.29 -24.62 25.72
CA ASN A 865 -2.55 -25.48 26.65
C ASN A 865 -1.88 -24.72 27.80
N ASP A 866 -1.67 -23.41 27.65
CA ASP A 866 -1.13 -22.55 28.71
C ASP A 866 -1.70 -21.12 28.62
N PRO A 867 -2.76 -20.79 29.38
CA PRO A 867 -3.36 -19.46 29.38
C PRO A 867 -2.46 -18.36 29.94
N ASP A 868 -1.34 -18.72 30.60
CA ASP A 868 -0.31 -17.78 31.07
C ASP A 868 0.76 -17.52 30.00
N GLN A 869 0.71 -18.23 28.86
CA GLN A 869 1.51 -17.96 27.68
C GLN A 869 0.65 -17.27 26.62
N LEU A 870 0.90 -15.97 26.46
CA LEU A 870 0.48 -15.23 25.27
C LEU A 870 1.01 -16.00 24.05
N GLY A 871 0.16 -16.76 23.36
CA GLY A 871 0.51 -17.38 22.09
C GLY A 871 1.13 -16.33 21.15
N PHE A 872 2.00 -16.75 20.24
CA PHE A 872 2.70 -15.82 19.32
C PHE A 872 1.74 -14.95 18.49
N VAL A 873 0.48 -15.38 18.38
CA VAL A 873 -0.62 -14.60 17.82
C VAL A 873 -1.55 -14.17 18.96
N GLY A 874 -1.42 -12.91 19.36
CA GLY A 874 -2.17 -12.25 20.43
C GLY A 874 -2.08 -10.74 20.26
N PHE A 875 -2.35 -9.97 21.32
CA PHE A 875 -2.15 -8.53 21.31
C PHE A 875 -0.70 -8.18 20.92
N GLY A 876 -0.50 -7.43 19.83
CA GLY A 876 0.83 -7.09 19.33
C GLY A 876 1.57 -8.24 18.63
N SER A 877 0.87 -9.17 17.96
CA SER A 877 1.48 -10.31 17.26
C SER A 877 2.56 -9.93 16.24
N ASN A 878 2.46 -8.78 15.56
CA ASN A 878 3.51 -8.31 14.64
C ASN A 878 4.85 -8.02 15.34
N ARG A 879 4.83 -7.69 16.64
CA ARG A 879 6.04 -7.65 17.46
C ARG A 879 6.64 -9.03 17.62
N ALA A 880 5.80 -10.04 17.88
CA ALA A 880 6.25 -11.42 18.02
C ALA A 880 6.85 -11.96 16.72
N VAL A 881 6.21 -11.68 15.57
CA VAL A 881 6.72 -11.95 14.22
C VAL A 881 8.10 -11.31 14.03
N SER A 882 8.23 -10.03 14.35
CA SER A 882 9.50 -9.30 14.20
C SER A 882 10.61 -9.89 15.07
N HIS A 883 10.34 -10.14 16.36
CA HIS A 883 11.30 -10.76 17.26
C HIS A 883 11.69 -12.18 16.82
N ARG A 884 10.76 -12.99 16.28
CA ARG A 884 11.11 -14.30 15.71
C ARG A 884 12.12 -14.17 14.59
N GLY A 885 11.91 -13.25 13.66
CA GLY A 885 12.89 -12.97 12.60
C GLY A 885 14.25 -12.57 13.17
N VAL A 886 14.28 -11.68 14.17
CA VAL A 886 15.52 -11.26 14.85
C VAL A 886 16.22 -12.44 15.51
N MET A 887 15.49 -13.39 16.11
CA MET A 887 16.09 -14.56 16.77
C MET A 887 16.85 -15.45 15.79
N TYR A 888 16.38 -15.61 14.56
CA TYR A 888 17.13 -16.33 13.51
C TYR A 888 18.44 -15.61 13.16
N GLN A 889 18.42 -14.28 13.11
CA GLN A 889 19.65 -13.50 12.91
C GLN A 889 20.59 -13.64 14.10
N GLN A 890 20.07 -13.65 15.32
CA GLN A 890 20.86 -13.89 16.52
C GLN A 890 21.48 -15.30 16.53
N MET A 891 20.80 -16.32 16.00
CA MET A 891 21.39 -17.64 15.81
C MET A 891 22.64 -17.59 14.93
N ASN A 892 22.64 -16.75 13.88
CA ASN A 892 23.83 -16.51 13.06
C ASN A 892 24.92 -15.75 13.84
N THR A 893 24.57 -14.60 14.41
CA THR A 893 25.51 -13.72 15.13
C THR A 893 26.21 -14.43 16.29
N PHE A 894 25.49 -15.28 17.02
CA PHE A 894 26.01 -16.00 18.17
C PHE A 894 26.37 -17.46 17.85
N GLY A 895 26.12 -17.97 16.65
CA GLY A 895 26.36 -19.38 16.30
C GLY A 895 25.62 -20.34 17.24
N LEU A 896 24.29 -20.20 17.32
CA LEU A 896 23.42 -20.97 18.19
C LEU A 896 22.42 -21.81 17.38
N GLY A 897 22.03 -22.95 17.91
CA GLY A 897 21.01 -23.81 17.32
C GLY A 897 21.50 -24.61 16.12
N PRO A 898 20.60 -25.33 15.44
CA PRO A 898 20.98 -26.39 14.51
C PRO A 898 21.04 -25.93 13.04
N ASN A 899 20.45 -24.78 12.73
CA ASN A 899 20.32 -24.26 11.38
C ASN A 899 21.64 -23.66 10.87
N ASN A 900 21.88 -23.74 9.57
CA ASN A 900 22.98 -23.01 8.95
C ASN A 900 22.61 -21.54 8.65
N ALA A 901 23.61 -20.75 8.25
CA ALA A 901 23.45 -19.31 8.05
C ALA A 901 22.38 -18.95 7.01
N GLU A 902 22.36 -19.64 5.88
CA GLU A 902 21.40 -19.40 4.79
C GLU A 902 19.98 -19.77 5.17
N GLU A 903 19.81 -20.83 5.97
CA GLU A 903 18.50 -21.21 6.51
C GLU A 903 17.96 -20.12 7.43
N ASN A 904 18.78 -19.61 8.34
CA ASN A 904 18.39 -18.53 9.25
C ASN A 904 18.06 -17.23 8.52
N LYS A 905 18.85 -16.83 7.52
CA LYS A 905 18.56 -15.64 6.69
C LYS A 905 17.23 -15.79 5.95
N ARG A 906 17.00 -16.96 5.33
CA ARG A 906 15.74 -17.27 4.63
C ARG A 906 14.55 -17.30 5.58
N SER A 907 14.74 -17.75 6.83
CA SER A 907 13.70 -17.69 7.86
C SER A 907 13.40 -16.25 8.23
N ALA A 908 14.42 -15.47 8.60
CA ALA A 908 14.27 -14.07 8.98
C ALA A 908 13.54 -13.26 7.91
N SER A 909 13.91 -13.43 6.63
CA SER A 909 13.25 -12.75 5.51
C SER A 909 11.76 -13.12 5.38
N GLY A 910 11.38 -14.37 5.66
CA GLY A 910 9.97 -14.79 5.64
C GLY A 910 9.10 -14.03 6.65
N TYR A 911 9.62 -13.81 7.86
CA TYR A 911 8.94 -12.99 8.88
C TYR A 911 8.84 -11.52 8.46
N LEU A 912 9.84 -10.99 7.75
CA LEU A 912 9.77 -9.64 7.19
C LEU A 912 8.69 -9.55 6.09
N HIS A 913 8.71 -10.50 5.14
CA HIS A 913 7.78 -10.54 4.01
C HIS A 913 6.33 -10.67 4.49
N TYR A 914 6.07 -11.36 5.60
CA TYR A 914 4.75 -11.40 6.24
C TYR A 914 4.25 -10.00 6.62
N ILE A 915 5.11 -9.16 7.20
CA ILE A 915 4.77 -7.78 7.56
C ILE A 915 4.54 -6.93 6.31
N HIS A 916 5.24 -7.23 5.21
CA HIS A 916 5.21 -6.50 3.95
C HIS A 916 4.14 -6.99 2.93
N GLY A 917 3.23 -7.89 3.32
CA GLY A 917 2.10 -8.29 2.48
C GLY A 917 1.95 -9.79 2.22
N VAL A 918 2.89 -10.64 2.66
CA VAL A 918 2.76 -12.11 2.58
C VAL A 918 1.96 -12.62 3.78
N ASN A 919 0.72 -12.18 3.90
CA ASN A 919 -0.20 -12.53 4.99
C ASN A 919 -1.62 -12.70 4.44
N PRO A 920 -2.59 -13.21 5.25
CA PRO A 920 -3.94 -13.46 4.78
C PRO A 920 -4.66 -12.30 4.11
N PHE A 921 -4.25 -11.06 4.38
CA PHE A 921 -4.91 -9.85 3.89
C PHE A 921 -4.20 -9.21 2.70
N GLY A 922 -3.05 -9.75 2.27
CA GLY A 922 -2.19 -9.08 1.29
C GLY A 922 -1.80 -7.67 1.73
N LEU A 923 -1.69 -7.43 3.04
CA LEU A 923 -1.61 -6.09 3.64
C LEU A 923 -0.19 -5.81 4.12
N VAL A 924 0.41 -4.70 3.70
CA VAL A 924 1.56 -4.13 4.42
C VAL A 924 1.04 -3.56 5.74
N TYR A 925 1.47 -4.14 6.87
CA TYR A 925 1.02 -3.74 8.22
C TYR A 925 1.56 -2.38 8.70
N LEU A 926 2.34 -1.68 7.86
CA LEU A 926 2.77 -0.32 8.09
C LEU A 926 1.74 0.69 7.58
N SER A 927 1.55 1.79 8.31
CA SER A 927 0.61 2.85 7.93
C SER A 927 1.04 3.59 6.66
N ASN A 928 0.08 3.94 5.80
CA ASN A 928 0.20 4.93 4.71
C ASN A 928 1.47 4.78 3.82
N MET A 929 1.84 3.55 3.44
CA MET A 929 3.09 3.25 2.71
C MET A 929 2.97 3.28 1.19
N ASP A 930 1.87 3.79 0.65
CA ASP A 930 1.60 3.78 -0.79
C ASP A 930 2.59 4.61 -1.63
N THR A 931 3.03 5.74 -1.07
CA THR A 931 4.05 6.60 -1.64
C THR A 931 5.43 5.94 -1.70
N PHE A 932 5.63 4.88 -0.90
CA PHE A 932 6.86 4.11 -0.73
C PHE A 932 6.79 2.71 -1.38
N GLY A 933 5.79 2.44 -2.22
CA GLY A 933 5.73 1.22 -3.04
C GLY A 933 4.64 0.21 -2.66
N ALA A 934 3.99 0.35 -1.50
CA ALA A 934 2.94 -0.57 -1.08
C ALA A 934 1.62 -0.33 -1.83
N GLU A 935 1.19 -1.24 -2.72
CA GLU A 935 -0.13 -1.14 -3.38
C GLU A 935 -1.31 -1.34 -2.40
N ARG A 936 -1.10 -2.05 -1.28
CA ARG A 936 -2.06 -2.21 -0.18
C ARG A 936 -1.34 -2.17 1.18
N SER A 937 -1.32 -0.99 1.80
CA SER A 937 -0.84 -0.75 3.16
C SER A 937 -1.97 -0.43 4.13
N ALA A 938 -1.64 -0.31 5.42
CA ALA A 938 -2.61 0.11 6.41
C ALA A 938 -3.01 1.59 6.21
N ASP A 939 -4.22 1.84 5.72
CA ASP A 939 -4.78 3.19 5.57
C ASP A 939 -5.22 3.91 6.87
N GLU A 940 -5.68 3.19 7.90
CA GLU A 940 -6.12 3.75 9.21
C GLU A 940 -5.78 2.80 10.37
N PHE A 941 -5.65 3.35 11.59
CA PHE A 941 -5.36 2.55 12.79
C PHE A 941 -5.65 3.31 14.10
N TYR A 942 -5.81 2.59 15.21
CA TYR A 942 -6.07 3.23 16.50
C TYR A 942 -4.87 4.08 16.94
N HIS A 943 -5.05 5.39 16.96
CA HIS A 943 -4.10 6.36 17.49
C HIS A 943 -4.82 7.67 17.82
N THR A 944 -4.47 8.30 18.93
CA THR A 944 -5.02 9.60 19.37
C THR A 944 -4.82 10.73 18.36
N TRP A 945 -3.63 10.86 17.77
CA TRP A 945 -3.38 11.83 16.71
C TRP A 945 -4.18 11.48 15.44
N PHE A 946 -4.19 10.21 15.02
CA PHE A 946 -4.86 9.77 13.79
C PHE A 946 -6.29 9.27 14.05
N ASN A 947 -6.99 9.94 14.97
CA ASN A 947 -8.29 9.51 15.46
C ASN A 947 -9.38 9.64 14.38
N ASP A 948 -10.41 8.80 14.48
CA ASP A 948 -11.58 8.77 13.58
C ASP A 948 -12.21 10.16 13.40
N GLY A 949 -12.50 10.52 12.16
CA GLY A 949 -13.10 11.80 11.76
C GLY A 949 -12.13 12.99 11.69
N THR A 950 -10.84 12.80 11.97
CA THR A 950 -9.82 13.86 11.81
C THR A 950 -9.31 13.95 10.38
N ASP A 951 -8.62 15.03 10.04
CA ASP A 951 -7.93 15.16 8.75
C ASP A 951 -6.82 14.09 8.54
N PHE A 952 -6.41 13.42 9.63
CA PHE A 952 -5.36 12.39 9.64
C PHE A 952 -5.89 10.96 9.79
N ASP A 953 -7.20 10.76 9.80
CA ASP A 953 -7.85 9.49 10.12
C ASP A 953 -7.46 8.36 9.15
N ASN A 954 -7.70 8.54 7.85
CA ASN A 954 -7.59 7.48 6.85
C ASN A 954 -6.85 7.97 5.59
N ALA A 955 -5.81 7.23 5.19
CA ALA A 955 -4.94 7.55 4.05
C ALA A 955 -5.67 7.66 2.70
N ARG A 956 -6.87 7.08 2.59
CA ARG A 956 -7.66 7.03 1.36
C ARG A 956 -8.80 8.04 1.32
N THR A 957 -9.33 8.43 2.48
CA THR A 957 -10.56 9.24 2.56
C THR A 957 -10.39 10.56 3.30
N SER A 958 -9.39 10.69 4.17
CA SER A 958 -9.13 11.92 4.94
C SER A 958 -8.16 12.84 4.19
N LEU A 959 -8.13 14.12 4.56
CA LEU A 959 -7.36 15.14 3.85
C LEU A 959 -5.85 14.81 3.77
N PHE A 960 -5.29 14.27 4.86
CA PHE A 960 -3.87 13.95 5.01
C PHE A 960 -3.61 12.46 5.28
N GLY A 961 -4.51 11.79 6.01
CA GLY A 961 -4.29 10.44 6.51
C GLY A 961 -3.21 10.35 7.60
N PRO A 962 -2.99 9.15 8.16
CA PRO A 962 -2.01 8.98 9.22
C PRO A 962 -0.59 9.13 8.67
N ALA A 963 0.35 9.48 9.54
CA ALA A 963 1.75 9.51 9.15
C ALA A 963 2.22 8.10 8.72
N PRO A 964 3.12 7.98 7.73
CA PRO A 964 3.54 6.71 7.20
C PRO A 964 4.51 5.97 8.13
N GLY A 965 4.57 4.65 8.01
CA GLY A 965 5.61 3.80 8.61
C GLY A 965 5.29 3.21 10.00
N PHE A 966 4.13 3.50 10.59
CA PHE A 966 3.75 2.91 11.89
C PHE A 966 3.37 1.44 11.73
N LEU A 967 4.03 0.56 12.48
CA LEU A 967 3.66 -0.85 12.55
C LEU A 967 2.48 -1.07 13.49
N LEU A 968 1.41 -1.64 12.96
CA LEU A 968 0.21 -2.03 13.70
C LEU A 968 0.41 -3.35 14.46
N GLY A 969 -0.37 -3.55 15.54
CA GLY A 969 -0.30 -4.73 16.40
C GLY A 969 -0.48 -6.09 15.71
N GLY A 970 -1.38 -6.20 14.73
CA GLY A 970 -1.59 -7.43 13.96
C GLY A 970 -2.69 -8.34 14.53
N PRO A 971 -2.88 -9.56 13.98
CA PRO A 971 -3.96 -10.46 14.39
C PRO A 971 -3.92 -10.82 15.87
N ASN A 972 -5.09 -10.82 16.53
CA ASN A 972 -5.24 -11.15 17.94
C ASN A 972 -6.43 -12.11 18.16
N PRO A 973 -6.21 -13.44 18.13
CA PRO A 973 -7.24 -14.43 18.41
C PRO A 973 -7.74 -14.41 19.85
N ASN A 974 -7.11 -13.70 20.78
CA ASN A 974 -7.55 -13.57 22.16
C ASN A 974 -8.61 -12.47 22.35
N TYR A 975 -8.95 -11.74 21.28
CA TYR A 975 -10.03 -10.76 21.31
C TYR A 975 -11.31 -11.39 21.86
N ALA A 976 -11.91 -10.77 22.88
CA ALA A 976 -12.99 -11.40 23.64
C ALA A 976 -14.15 -11.85 22.71
N ALA A 977 -14.75 -13.01 22.98
CA ALA A 977 -15.76 -13.61 22.09
C ALA A 977 -16.94 -12.66 21.77
N ALA A 978 -17.42 -11.91 22.75
CA ALA A 978 -18.46 -10.90 22.56
C ALA A 978 -17.99 -9.76 21.63
N LYS A 979 -16.74 -9.32 21.77
CA LYS A 979 -16.14 -8.32 20.88
C LYS A 979 -15.91 -8.87 19.46
N LYS A 980 -15.48 -10.12 19.30
CA LYS A 980 -15.38 -10.78 17.99
C LYS A 980 -16.73 -10.82 17.28
N GLN A 981 -17.79 -11.22 17.98
CA GLN A 981 -19.14 -11.27 17.41
C GLN A 981 -19.58 -9.90 16.91
N ALA A 982 -19.43 -8.86 17.75
CA ALA A 982 -19.83 -7.51 17.41
C ALA A 982 -18.96 -6.88 16.31
N ALA A 983 -17.66 -7.21 16.26
CA ALA A 983 -16.75 -6.75 15.21
C ALA A 983 -16.83 -7.54 13.88
N GLY A 984 -17.72 -8.53 13.77
CA GLY A 984 -17.82 -9.38 12.57
C GLY A 984 -16.65 -10.36 12.39
N LEU A 985 -15.92 -10.65 13.47
CA LEU A 985 -14.75 -11.54 13.50
C LEU A 985 -15.07 -12.92 14.11
N ALA A 986 -16.32 -13.19 14.47
CA ALA A 986 -16.73 -14.51 14.94
C ALA A 986 -16.54 -15.56 13.84
N GLY A 987 -15.94 -16.71 14.20
CA GLY A 987 -15.63 -17.79 13.25
C GLY A 987 -14.40 -17.54 12.37
N GLN A 988 -13.72 -16.40 12.49
CA GLN A 988 -12.45 -16.17 11.80
C GLN A 988 -11.35 -17.10 12.35
N PRO A 989 -10.53 -17.72 11.47
CA PRO A 989 -9.30 -18.39 11.86
C PRO A 989 -8.36 -17.45 12.63
N PRO A 990 -7.45 -17.98 13.48
CA PRO A 990 -6.59 -17.15 14.32
C PRO A 990 -5.84 -16.01 13.61
N LEU A 991 -5.26 -16.26 12.43
CA LEU A 991 -4.55 -15.23 11.65
C LEU A 991 -5.46 -14.19 11.00
N LYS A 992 -6.77 -14.41 11.01
CA LYS A 992 -7.78 -13.53 10.42
C LYS A 992 -8.60 -12.78 11.47
N VAL A 993 -8.28 -12.93 12.76
CA VAL A 993 -8.84 -12.08 13.82
C VAL A 993 -8.08 -10.75 13.84
N PHE A 994 -8.32 -9.94 12.82
CA PHE A 994 -7.73 -8.63 12.62
C PHE A 994 -8.77 -7.73 11.98
N ARG A 995 -8.80 -6.47 12.37
CA ARG A 995 -9.63 -5.46 11.73
C ARG A 995 -8.86 -4.17 11.65
N GLN A 996 -8.87 -3.60 10.45
CA GLN A 996 -8.40 -2.26 10.24
C GLN A 996 -9.55 -1.29 10.48
N SER A 997 -9.48 -0.55 11.57
CA SER A 997 -10.47 0.45 11.99
C SER A 997 -9.82 1.37 13.02
N ASN A 998 -10.10 2.66 13.02
CA ASN A 998 -9.76 3.53 14.16
C ASN A 998 -11.02 4.03 14.91
N GLN A 999 -12.20 3.62 14.45
CA GLN A 999 -13.48 3.98 15.03
C GLN A 999 -13.63 3.49 16.47
N ARG A 1000 -13.93 4.42 17.39
CA ARG A 1000 -14.29 4.13 18.78
C ARG A 1000 -15.78 3.80 18.86
N ILE A 1001 -16.13 2.54 18.62
CA ILE A 1001 -17.54 2.10 18.59
C ILE A 1001 -17.91 1.42 19.90
N SER A 1002 -19.06 1.78 20.47
CA SER A 1002 -19.78 0.90 21.39
C SER A 1002 -20.97 0.28 20.65
N GLN A 1003 -21.02 -1.05 20.57
CA GLN A 1003 -22.15 -1.76 19.97
C GLN A 1003 -22.78 -2.68 21.01
N SER A 1004 -24.08 -2.49 21.26
CA SER A 1004 -24.83 -3.30 22.24
C SER A 1004 -24.21 -3.31 23.65
N GLY A 1005 -23.56 -2.21 24.05
CA GLY A 1005 -22.87 -2.08 25.35
C GLY A 1005 -21.48 -2.73 25.40
N VAL A 1006 -20.95 -3.22 24.28
CA VAL A 1006 -19.59 -3.75 24.16
C VAL A 1006 -18.70 -2.69 23.52
N ASP A 1007 -17.59 -2.36 24.17
CA ASP A 1007 -16.54 -1.50 23.60
C ASP A 1007 -15.78 -2.28 22.51
N LEU A 1008 -15.87 -1.78 21.28
CA LEU A 1008 -15.20 -2.32 20.09
C LEU A 1008 -14.01 -1.46 19.67
N THR A 1009 -13.51 -0.60 20.55
CA THR A 1009 -12.32 0.19 20.25
C THR A 1009 -11.19 -0.76 19.81
N PRO A 1010 -10.65 -0.60 18.60
CA PRO A 1010 -9.88 -1.64 17.93
C PRO A 1010 -8.41 -1.69 18.38
N TRP A 1011 -8.06 -1.02 19.48
CA TRP A 1011 -6.69 -0.96 20.00
C TRP A 1011 -6.08 -2.37 20.15
N GLU A 1012 -6.90 -3.34 20.60
CA GLU A 1012 -6.52 -4.76 20.73
C GLU A 1012 -6.09 -5.46 19.43
N LEU A 1013 -6.44 -4.89 18.28
CA LEU A 1013 -6.25 -5.48 16.95
C LEU A 1013 -5.27 -4.68 16.10
N ASN A 1014 -5.21 -3.36 16.27
CA ASN A 1014 -4.51 -2.51 15.31
C ASN A 1014 -3.89 -1.22 15.87
N GLU A 1015 -3.61 -1.14 17.17
CA GLU A 1015 -2.81 -0.05 17.73
C GLU A 1015 -1.31 -0.21 17.40
N ASN A 1016 -0.58 0.91 17.27
CA ASN A 1016 0.88 0.90 17.17
C ASN A 1016 1.54 0.82 18.55
N SER A 1017 2.80 0.39 18.61
CA SER A 1017 3.65 0.63 19.79
C SER A 1017 5.08 0.80 19.34
N ASN A 1018 5.83 1.66 20.03
CA ASN A 1018 7.28 1.77 19.83
C ASN A 1018 7.99 0.43 20.04
N GLY A 1019 7.44 -0.46 20.88
CA GLY A 1019 7.96 -1.81 21.07
C GLY A 1019 7.77 -2.71 19.86
N TYR A 1020 6.71 -2.50 19.08
CA TYR A 1020 6.47 -3.20 17.83
C TYR A 1020 7.42 -2.64 16.77
N GLN A 1021 7.47 -1.31 16.70
CA GLN A 1021 8.29 -0.57 15.75
C GLN A 1021 9.76 -0.97 15.84
N ILE A 1022 10.37 -0.92 17.04
CA ILE A 1022 11.81 -1.22 17.15
C ILE A 1022 12.15 -2.69 16.92
N ALA A 1023 11.23 -3.61 17.23
CA ALA A 1023 11.41 -5.02 16.91
C ALA A 1023 11.44 -5.22 15.39
N TYR A 1024 10.54 -4.55 14.65
CA TYR A 1024 10.50 -4.56 13.20
C TYR A 1024 11.72 -3.89 12.57
N LEU A 1025 12.11 -2.71 13.04
CA LEU A 1025 13.28 -1.99 12.57
C LEU A 1025 14.56 -2.81 12.72
N ARG A 1026 14.72 -3.52 13.86
CA ARG A 1026 15.87 -4.42 14.05
C ARG A 1026 15.86 -5.60 13.08
N LEU A 1027 14.68 -6.17 12.76
CA LEU A 1027 14.54 -7.21 11.73
C LEU A 1027 14.86 -6.65 10.33
N LEU A 1028 14.26 -5.53 9.96
CA LEU A 1028 14.46 -4.89 8.67
C LEU A 1028 15.92 -4.54 8.45
N ALA A 1029 16.57 -3.90 9.44
CA ALA A 1029 17.99 -3.53 9.36
C ALA A 1029 18.90 -4.75 9.16
N SER A 1030 18.63 -5.87 9.84
CA SER A 1030 19.40 -7.12 9.66
C SER A 1030 19.31 -7.70 8.24
N ILE A 1031 18.23 -7.41 7.52
CA ILE A 1031 18.01 -7.86 6.15
C ILE A 1031 18.49 -6.82 5.14
N ALA A 1032 18.46 -5.53 5.50
CA ALA A 1032 19.01 -4.45 4.71
C ALA A 1032 20.56 -4.47 4.70
N ASP A 1033 21.20 -4.90 5.79
CA ASP A 1033 22.66 -5.07 5.90
C ASP A 1033 23.21 -6.23 5.04
N ASP A 1034 22.45 -7.33 4.98
CA ASP A 1034 22.77 -8.60 4.31
C ASP A 1034 22.92 -8.49 2.78
#